data_AF-A0A1B2YP00-F1
#
_entry.id   AF-A0A1B2YP00-F1
#
_cell.length_a   1.000
_cell.length_b   1.000
_cell.length_c   1.000
_cell.angle_alpha   90.00
_cell.angle_beta   90.00
_cell.angle_gamma   90.00
#
_symmetry.space_group_name_H-M   'P 1'
#
loop_
_entity.id
_entity.type
_entity.pdbx_description
1 polymer ?
#
loop_
_entity_poly.entity_id
_entity_poly.type
_entity_poly.pdbx_seq_one_letter_code
_entity_poly.pdbx_strand_id
1 'polypeptide(L)'
;MSEAPDAAYVDGALAVQTIKLLDSYKNQKTKPFFLAVGFKRPHLPFTAPKKYWDLYDSSKFEIAGFQGDSKNGPRIAYHSSGELRSYITPEISYEVSENKRVILSETFQKKLIHGYYAATSFVDAQIGKILDKLKATGLDKNTIVVVWGDHGWHLGDHGLWNKHSNFEQATRSPLIIYDPSIKKQIQVTSPTEFVDIFPTLCEASGLEIPSNLDGVSLLPLVKGEQLSVKPFAVSQYTNSNKTGYSFRTDRYRYTVWIEDKKSTDPIFQSDIFGEELYDYKLDPNETQNLSEAEDKSNLMRRFQKLAANYFNKQTETPLKNFIKKPQHKLKIGATLNHYGLNSKKEELFLKDFKFLTPANAAKQSRVHPQPGVWQWDRTEDFLEFSRANQLTLRIHGPVSPQASKWAKEDHRTAEELEAVMIDFMTASAKRYNQEPMVKHMDVVNETILPSGNWFGPKKGTNLWENPWLKMGFDKNGFPKYIVKAFEIATKYAPNVKLVYNQNAGMQKPMWDKLKETVLYLRSKGLRVDGIGWQGHLKLSRSTSQFTENTDQALKDLSELIDWAHSNNLDFHVTELDYKLTDQSNLASELQEQAQLYQKIINVLQSKVNTGVVTLNLWDLGQRLKKPNIYFQSIYDANFKPTPAYTVIKNAILNNQ
;
A
#
# COMPACT_ATOMS: atom_id res chain seq x y z
N MET A 1 -41.56 -29.27 18.32
CA MET A 1 -40.96 -29.03 19.65
C MET A 1 -40.92 -30.36 20.40
N SER A 2 -39.97 -30.57 21.29
CA SER A 2 -39.84 -31.81 22.11
C SER A 2 -39.38 -31.46 23.52
N GLU A 3 -39.76 -32.28 24.51
CA GLU A 3 -39.28 -32.21 25.90
C GLU A 3 -37.89 -32.83 26.09
N ALA A 4 -37.24 -33.23 25.00
CA ALA A 4 -35.91 -33.82 25.06
C ALA A 4 -34.89 -32.86 25.71
N PRO A 5 -33.94 -33.39 26.50
CA PRO A 5 -32.91 -32.56 27.12
C PRO A 5 -32.00 -31.92 26.07
N ASP A 6 -31.35 -30.80 26.42
CA ASP A 6 -30.45 -30.07 25.52
C ASP A 6 -29.43 -30.98 24.81
N ALA A 7 -28.84 -31.92 25.54
CA ALA A 7 -27.82 -32.84 25.02
C ALA A 7 -28.34 -33.86 23.99
N ALA A 8 -29.66 -34.00 23.83
CA ALA A 8 -30.24 -34.78 22.73
C ALA A 8 -30.16 -34.03 21.39
N TYR A 9 -29.89 -32.73 21.42
CA TYR A 9 -29.66 -31.90 20.23
C TYR A 9 -28.16 -31.72 20.01
N VAL A 10 -27.75 -31.60 18.74
CA VAL A 10 -26.33 -31.50 18.36
C VAL A 10 -25.60 -30.38 19.09
N ASP A 11 -26.22 -29.21 19.23
CA ASP A 11 -25.66 -28.04 19.91
C ASP A 11 -25.42 -28.30 21.41
N GLY A 12 -26.34 -28.98 22.09
CA GLY A 12 -26.17 -29.33 23.49
C GLY A 12 -25.11 -30.43 23.68
N ALA A 13 -25.06 -31.40 22.77
CA ALA A 13 -24.00 -32.43 22.78
C ALA A 13 -22.62 -31.82 22.55
N LEU A 14 -22.50 -30.84 21.64
CA LEU A 14 -21.27 -30.07 21.38
C LEU A 14 -20.83 -29.30 22.63
N ALA A 15 -21.75 -28.62 23.31
CA ALA A 15 -21.42 -27.92 24.56
C ALA A 15 -20.89 -28.87 25.63
N VAL A 16 -21.50 -30.06 25.79
CA VAL A 16 -21.02 -31.11 26.70
C VAL A 16 -19.60 -31.55 26.35
N GLN A 17 -19.29 -31.71 25.05
CA GLN A 17 -17.93 -32.07 24.63
C GLN A 17 -16.92 -30.96 24.86
N THR A 18 -17.26 -29.70 24.56
CA THR A 18 -16.40 -28.55 24.87
C THR A 18 -16.10 -28.46 26.36
N ILE A 19 -17.09 -28.70 27.22
CA ILE A 19 -16.91 -28.72 28.69
C ILE A 19 -15.88 -29.77 29.11
N LYS A 20 -15.92 -30.97 28.51
CA LYS A 20 -14.94 -32.03 28.76
C LYS A 20 -13.53 -31.65 28.30
N LEU A 21 -13.40 -30.94 27.18
CA LEU A 21 -12.10 -30.43 26.71
C LEU A 21 -11.52 -29.39 27.68
N LEU A 22 -12.34 -28.46 28.18
CA LEU A 22 -11.92 -27.46 29.17
C LEU A 22 -11.42 -28.10 30.47
N ASP A 23 -12.00 -29.23 30.90
CA ASP A 23 -11.48 -30.00 32.04
C ASP A 23 -10.07 -30.52 31.80
N SER A 24 -9.76 -30.98 30.58
CA SER A 24 -8.42 -31.46 30.24
C SER A 24 -7.37 -30.33 30.23
N TYR A 25 -7.76 -29.11 29.83
CA TYR A 25 -6.86 -27.97 29.73
C TYR A 25 -6.51 -27.33 31.08
N LYS A 26 -7.39 -27.44 32.09
CA LYS A 26 -7.11 -26.97 33.46
C LYS A 26 -5.75 -27.49 33.99
N ASN A 27 -5.37 -28.70 33.59
CA ASN A 27 -4.15 -29.36 34.06
C ASN A 27 -2.90 -29.04 33.20
N GLN A 28 -3.05 -28.33 32.09
CA GLN A 28 -1.98 -28.03 31.12
C GLN A 28 -1.57 -26.56 31.17
N LYS A 29 -0.96 -26.12 32.28
CA LYS A 29 -0.62 -24.71 32.53
C LYS A 29 0.47 -24.10 31.62
N THR A 30 1.16 -24.90 30.81
CA THR A 30 2.35 -24.46 30.07
C THR A 30 2.11 -24.18 28.58
N LYS A 31 0.92 -24.49 28.04
CA LYS A 31 0.59 -24.25 26.62
C LYS A 31 -0.73 -23.50 26.49
N PRO A 32 -0.81 -22.44 25.66
CA PRO A 32 -2.09 -21.81 25.34
C PRO A 32 -2.99 -22.78 24.56
N PHE A 33 -4.30 -22.59 24.64
CA PHE A 33 -5.28 -23.35 23.86
C PHE A 33 -6.05 -22.44 22.90
N PHE A 34 -6.57 -23.03 21.83
CA PHE A 34 -7.53 -22.40 20.92
C PHE A 34 -8.71 -23.36 20.74
N LEU A 35 -9.93 -22.87 20.93
CA LEU A 35 -11.16 -23.65 20.78
C LEU A 35 -12.12 -22.92 19.83
N ALA A 36 -12.48 -23.59 18.74
CA ALA A 36 -13.58 -23.18 17.87
C ALA A 36 -14.79 -24.09 18.11
N VAL A 37 -15.91 -23.51 18.52
CA VAL A 37 -17.14 -24.24 18.85
C VAL A 37 -18.26 -23.74 17.94
N GLY A 38 -18.57 -24.53 16.92
CA GLY A 38 -19.60 -24.19 15.92
C GLY A 38 -20.96 -24.72 16.32
N PHE A 39 -21.88 -23.84 16.72
CA PHE A 39 -23.29 -24.17 16.92
C PHE A 39 -24.03 -24.14 15.58
N LYS A 40 -24.94 -25.09 15.37
CA LYS A 40 -25.77 -25.21 14.17
C LYS A 40 -26.97 -24.28 14.23
N ARG A 41 -27.54 -24.04 15.40
CA ARG A 41 -28.69 -23.14 15.56
C ARG A 41 -28.22 -21.67 15.51
N PRO A 42 -29.05 -20.74 15.01
CA PRO A 42 -30.48 -20.89 14.68
C PRO A 42 -30.78 -21.34 13.24
N HIS A 43 -29.90 -22.09 12.55
CA HIS A 43 -30.21 -22.60 11.20
C HIS A 43 -31.55 -23.39 11.15
N LEU A 44 -32.27 -23.28 10.02
CA LEU A 44 -33.48 -24.06 9.75
C LEU A 44 -33.21 -25.59 9.76
N PRO A 45 -34.23 -26.42 10.06
CA PRO A 45 -35.49 -26.03 10.65
C PRO A 45 -35.26 -25.58 12.11
N PHE A 46 -35.98 -24.54 12.54
CA PHE A 46 -35.86 -24.01 13.90
C PHE A 46 -36.34 -25.04 14.93
N THR A 47 -35.39 -25.82 15.46
CA THR A 47 -35.68 -26.94 16.35
C THR A 47 -34.86 -26.78 17.62
N ALA A 48 -35.59 -26.50 18.69
CA ALA A 48 -35.08 -26.34 20.05
C ALA A 48 -36.00 -27.08 21.04
N PRO A 49 -35.49 -27.47 22.22
CA PRO A 49 -36.32 -27.99 23.32
C PRO A 49 -37.48 -27.06 23.67
N LYS A 50 -38.62 -27.62 24.06
CA LYS A 50 -39.87 -26.88 24.33
C LYS A 50 -39.67 -25.76 25.36
N LYS A 51 -38.89 -25.98 26.41
CA LYS A 51 -38.58 -24.96 27.43
C LYS A 51 -38.05 -23.63 26.86
N TYR A 52 -37.40 -23.63 25.68
CA TYR A 52 -36.92 -22.39 25.04
C TYR A 52 -37.99 -21.69 24.19
N TRP A 53 -38.97 -22.45 23.70
CA TRP A 53 -40.16 -21.87 23.08
C TRP A 53 -41.02 -21.18 24.13
N ASP A 54 -41.16 -21.81 25.30
CA ASP A 54 -41.97 -21.31 26.41
C ASP A 54 -41.44 -20.01 27.04
N LEU A 55 -40.20 -19.59 26.70
CA LEU A 55 -39.64 -18.29 27.11
C LEU A 55 -40.35 -17.11 26.43
N TYR A 56 -41.04 -17.36 25.32
CA TYR A 56 -41.61 -16.33 24.47
C TYR A 56 -43.10 -16.55 24.24
N ASP A 57 -43.84 -15.46 24.34
CA ASP A 57 -45.23 -15.39 23.93
C ASP A 57 -45.30 -15.01 22.45
N SER A 58 -45.76 -15.93 21.61
CA SER A 58 -45.77 -15.75 20.15
C SER A 58 -46.68 -14.61 19.69
N SER A 59 -47.67 -14.23 20.51
CA SER A 59 -48.60 -13.14 20.19
C SER A 59 -47.92 -11.76 20.22
N LYS A 60 -46.79 -11.63 20.93
CA LYS A 60 -46.04 -10.38 21.10
C LYS A 60 -45.04 -10.11 19.99
N PHE A 61 -44.81 -11.07 19.09
CA PHE A 61 -43.91 -10.84 17.95
C PHE A 61 -44.57 -9.94 16.91
N GLU A 62 -43.82 -8.94 16.47
CA GLU A 62 -44.17 -8.10 15.33
C GLU A 62 -43.56 -8.69 14.05
N ILE A 63 -44.29 -8.58 12.95
CA ILE A 63 -43.75 -8.91 11.62
C ILE A 63 -43.01 -7.69 11.05
N ALA A 64 -42.14 -7.90 10.07
CA ALA A 64 -41.39 -6.82 9.44
C ALA A 64 -42.34 -5.76 8.85
N GLY A 65 -42.08 -4.48 9.17
CA GLY A 65 -42.91 -3.35 8.73
C GLY A 65 -42.84 -3.05 7.23
N PHE A 66 -41.77 -3.50 6.54
CA PHE A 66 -41.63 -3.40 5.09
C PHE A 66 -41.33 -4.78 4.50
N GLN A 67 -42.20 -5.28 3.63
CA GLN A 67 -42.09 -6.61 3.01
C GLN A 67 -42.09 -6.57 1.47
N GLY A 68 -41.81 -5.40 0.89
CA GLY A 68 -41.83 -5.17 -0.56
C GLY A 68 -40.45 -5.08 -1.20
N ASP A 69 -40.42 -4.74 -2.49
CA ASP A 69 -39.20 -4.25 -3.15
C ASP A 69 -39.02 -2.76 -2.88
N SER A 70 -37.80 -2.35 -2.57
CA SER A 70 -37.35 -0.97 -2.58
C SER A 70 -37.72 -0.28 -3.90
N LYS A 71 -38.24 0.94 -3.84
CA LYS A 71 -38.46 1.76 -5.04
C LYS A 71 -37.13 2.00 -5.75
N ASN A 72 -37.12 1.83 -7.08
CA ASN A 72 -35.94 1.96 -7.96
C ASN A 72 -34.78 1.01 -7.61
N GLY A 73 -35.01 -0.06 -6.83
CA GLY A 73 -34.00 -1.07 -6.56
C GLY A 73 -33.93 -2.13 -7.66
N PRO A 74 -32.75 -2.68 -7.96
CA PRO A 74 -32.61 -3.72 -8.97
C PRO A 74 -33.15 -5.06 -8.44
N ARG A 75 -33.96 -5.76 -9.23
CA ARG A 75 -34.56 -7.06 -8.84
C ARG A 75 -33.52 -8.12 -8.44
N ILE A 76 -32.28 -8.03 -8.94
CA ILE A 76 -31.18 -8.95 -8.63
C ILE A 76 -30.81 -8.97 -7.14
N ALA A 77 -31.14 -7.91 -6.38
CA ALA A 77 -30.88 -7.82 -4.94
C ALA A 77 -31.74 -8.77 -4.10
N TYR A 78 -32.83 -9.30 -4.65
CA TYR A 78 -33.80 -10.13 -3.94
C TYR A 78 -33.71 -11.60 -4.37
N HIS A 79 -33.78 -12.52 -3.43
CA HIS A 79 -33.79 -13.97 -3.68
C HIS A 79 -35.21 -14.56 -3.51
N SER A 80 -35.33 -15.86 -3.75
CA SER A 80 -36.62 -16.57 -3.72
C SER A 80 -36.89 -17.32 -2.41
N SER A 81 -36.15 -17.01 -1.34
CA SER A 81 -36.19 -17.72 -0.05
C SER A 81 -35.99 -19.25 -0.20
N GLY A 82 -35.03 -19.65 -1.03
CA GLY A 82 -34.83 -21.05 -1.45
C GLY A 82 -34.61 -22.04 -0.29
N GLU A 83 -33.90 -21.65 0.77
CA GLU A 83 -33.69 -22.52 1.93
C GLU A 83 -34.96 -22.78 2.73
N LEU A 84 -35.79 -21.75 2.95
CA LEU A 84 -37.08 -21.95 3.59
C LEU A 84 -37.94 -22.91 2.75
N ARG A 85 -37.87 -22.75 1.43
CA ARG A 85 -38.62 -23.55 0.47
C ARG A 85 -38.16 -24.99 0.32
N SER A 86 -36.99 -25.37 0.85
CA SER A 86 -36.54 -26.76 0.81
C SER A 86 -37.09 -27.59 1.98
N TYR A 87 -37.65 -26.95 3.01
CA TYR A 87 -38.24 -27.62 4.18
C TYR A 87 -39.76 -27.77 4.03
N ILE A 88 -40.21 -28.46 2.98
CA ILE A 88 -41.64 -28.76 2.75
C ILE A 88 -41.99 -30.05 3.49
N THR A 89 -42.96 -29.96 4.39
CA THR A 89 -43.65 -31.12 4.98
C THR A 89 -45.16 -31.00 4.67
N PRO A 90 -45.94 -32.08 4.75
CA PRO A 90 -47.39 -32.02 4.49
C PRO A 90 -48.14 -30.97 5.32
N GLU A 91 -47.59 -30.59 6.48
CA GLU A 91 -48.15 -29.61 7.41
C GLU A 91 -47.75 -28.15 7.12
N ILE A 92 -46.89 -27.91 6.12
CA ILE A 92 -46.43 -26.58 5.72
C ILE A 92 -46.95 -26.28 4.32
N SER A 93 -47.86 -25.31 4.22
CA SER A 93 -48.39 -24.79 2.96
C SER A 93 -48.30 -23.27 2.93
N TYR A 94 -47.86 -22.72 1.79
CA TYR A 94 -47.82 -21.30 1.49
C TYR A 94 -47.82 -21.08 -0.02
N GLU A 95 -48.23 -19.89 -0.44
CA GLU A 95 -48.22 -19.50 -1.84
C GLU A 95 -46.85 -18.93 -2.25
N VAL A 96 -46.55 -18.99 -3.55
CA VAL A 96 -45.37 -18.35 -4.13
C VAL A 96 -45.84 -17.41 -5.23
N SER A 97 -45.48 -16.13 -5.13
CA SER A 97 -45.85 -15.11 -6.13
C SER A 97 -45.13 -15.31 -7.47
N GLU A 98 -45.59 -14.62 -8.51
CA GLU A 98 -44.95 -14.63 -9.84
C GLU A 98 -43.46 -14.24 -9.78
N ASN A 99 -43.13 -13.29 -8.90
CA ASN A 99 -41.76 -12.87 -8.62
C ASN A 99 -40.98 -13.86 -7.72
N LYS A 100 -41.48 -15.09 -7.55
CA LYS A 100 -40.87 -16.17 -6.76
C LYS A 100 -40.71 -15.84 -5.26
N ARG A 101 -41.53 -14.94 -4.70
CA ARG A 101 -41.55 -14.68 -3.24
C ARG A 101 -42.50 -15.63 -2.54
N VAL A 102 -42.13 -16.06 -1.34
CA VAL A 102 -43.05 -16.78 -0.46
C VAL A 102 -44.08 -15.80 0.14
N ILE A 103 -45.35 -16.18 0.13
CA ILE A 103 -46.44 -15.42 0.75
C ILE A 103 -46.87 -16.19 1.99
N LEU A 104 -46.50 -15.66 3.16
CA LEU A 104 -46.75 -16.30 4.45
C LEU A 104 -47.82 -15.51 5.21
N SER A 105 -48.81 -16.22 5.77
CA SER A 105 -49.76 -15.59 6.68
C SER A 105 -49.06 -15.02 7.91
N GLU A 106 -49.57 -13.93 8.48
CA GLU A 106 -48.98 -13.29 9.67
C GLU A 106 -48.74 -14.29 10.80
N THR A 107 -49.72 -15.16 11.07
CA THR A 107 -49.60 -16.22 12.09
C THR A 107 -48.41 -17.16 11.82
N PHE A 108 -48.18 -17.51 10.55
CA PHE A 108 -47.05 -18.37 10.20
C PHE A 108 -45.71 -17.63 10.29
N GLN A 109 -45.67 -16.35 9.89
CA GLN A 109 -44.48 -15.50 10.09
C GLN A 109 -44.11 -15.41 11.58
N LYS A 110 -45.09 -15.11 12.45
CA LYS A 110 -44.87 -15.06 13.92
C LYS A 110 -44.39 -16.41 14.48
N LYS A 111 -44.90 -17.53 13.95
CA LYS A 111 -44.43 -18.87 14.34
C LYS A 111 -42.97 -19.12 13.93
N LEU A 112 -42.56 -18.66 12.74
CA LEU A 112 -41.16 -18.75 12.31
C LEU A 112 -40.24 -17.88 13.17
N ILE A 113 -40.67 -16.63 13.46
CA ILE A 113 -39.95 -15.72 14.36
C ILE A 113 -39.81 -16.33 15.75
N HIS A 114 -40.89 -16.90 16.30
CA HIS A 114 -40.87 -17.60 17.59
C HIS A 114 -39.85 -18.75 17.60
N GLY A 115 -39.82 -19.54 16.53
CA GLY A 115 -38.83 -20.61 16.38
C GLY A 115 -37.39 -20.10 16.31
N TYR A 116 -37.15 -19.01 15.57
CA TYR A 116 -35.84 -18.37 15.50
C TYR A 116 -35.38 -17.90 16.89
N TYR A 117 -36.24 -17.22 17.64
CA TYR A 117 -35.96 -16.77 19.01
C TYR A 117 -35.70 -17.94 19.97
N ALA A 118 -36.53 -18.99 19.92
CA ALA A 118 -36.33 -20.19 20.73
C ALA A 118 -35.00 -20.89 20.42
N ALA A 119 -34.63 -20.98 19.13
CA ALA A 119 -33.36 -21.57 18.70
C ALA A 119 -32.16 -20.72 19.13
N THR A 120 -32.28 -19.39 19.08
CA THR A 120 -31.24 -18.47 19.57
C THR A 120 -31.07 -18.59 21.09
N SER A 121 -32.16 -18.57 21.87
CA SER A 121 -32.13 -18.81 23.32
C SER A 121 -31.52 -20.16 23.70
N PHE A 122 -31.79 -21.19 22.91
CA PHE A 122 -31.20 -22.50 23.13
C PHE A 122 -29.67 -22.48 23.01
N VAL A 123 -29.14 -21.82 21.97
CA VAL A 123 -27.68 -21.66 21.78
C VAL A 123 -27.07 -20.76 22.84
N ASP A 124 -27.74 -19.66 23.19
CA ASP A 124 -27.30 -18.76 24.26
C ASP A 124 -27.11 -19.54 25.59
N ALA A 125 -28.08 -20.38 25.95
CA ALA A 125 -27.95 -21.25 27.12
C ALA A 125 -26.80 -22.27 27.00
N GLN A 126 -26.46 -22.75 25.79
CA GLN A 126 -25.33 -23.65 25.61
C GLN A 126 -23.98 -22.92 25.73
N ILE A 127 -23.89 -21.69 25.21
CA ILE A 127 -22.73 -20.81 25.40
C ILE A 127 -22.55 -20.50 26.89
N GLY A 128 -23.64 -20.18 27.60
CA GLY A 128 -23.64 -19.96 29.05
C GLY A 128 -22.98 -21.10 29.83
N LYS A 129 -23.30 -22.36 29.52
CA LYS A 129 -22.66 -23.52 30.15
C LYS A 129 -21.15 -23.60 29.91
N ILE A 130 -20.67 -23.20 28.73
CA ILE A 130 -19.23 -23.15 28.43
C ILE A 130 -18.57 -22.03 29.23
N LEU A 131 -19.20 -20.85 29.32
CA LEU A 131 -18.69 -19.73 30.10
C LEU A 131 -18.64 -20.05 31.60
N ASP A 132 -19.67 -20.69 32.13
CA ASP A 132 -19.69 -21.16 33.52
C ASP A 132 -18.58 -22.18 33.78
N LYS A 133 -18.30 -23.05 32.80
CA LYS A 133 -17.18 -23.98 32.91
C LYS A 133 -15.82 -23.28 32.90
N LEU A 134 -15.61 -22.26 32.05
CA LEU A 134 -14.40 -21.45 32.07
C LEU A 134 -14.17 -20.79 33.42
N LYS A 135 -15.23 -20.27 34.05
CA LYS A 135 -15.18 -19.70 35.41
C LYS A 135 -14.85 -20.75 36.46
N ALA A 136 -15.52 -21.90 36.41
CA ALA A 136 -15.33 -22.99 37.38
C ALA A 136 -13.91 -23.59 37.33
N THR A 137 -13.26 -23.58 36.16
CA THR A 137 -11.86 -24.01 36.00
C THR A 137 -10.84 -22.91 36.28
N GLY A 138 -11.28 -21.64 36.34
CA GLY A 138 -10.43 -20.45 36.47
C GLY A 138 -9.73 -20.03 35.18
N LEU A 139 -10.08 -20.65 34.04
CA LEU A 139 -9.53 -20.33 32.73
C LEU A 139 -10.07 -19.00 32.17
N ASP A 140 -11.23 -18.55 32.65
CA ASP A 140 -11.88 -17.29 32.28
C ASP A 140 -10.98 -16.06 32.46
N LYS A 141 -10.07 -16.10 33.43
CA LYS A 141 -9.15 -15.00 33.77
C LYS A 141 -8.10 -14.73 32.69
N ASN A 142 -7.86 -15.68 31.79
CA ASN A 142 -6.83 -15.61 30.75
C ASN A 142 -7.34 -16.15 29.39
N THR A 143 -8.65 -16.08 29.15
CA THR A 143 -9.26 -16.54 27.90
C THR A 143 -10.02 -15.39 27.26
N ILE A 144 -9.66 -15.04 26.03
CA ILE A 144 -10.46 -14.16 25.17
C ILE A 144 -11.61 -15.01 24.59
N VAL A 145 -12.83 -14.51 24.69
CA VAL A 145 -14.02 -15.16 24.12
C VAL A 145 -14.56 -14.27 23.02
N VAL A 146 -14.77 -14.84 21.83
CA VAL A 146 -15.43 -14.15 20.73
C VAL A 146 -16.67 -14.94 20.35
N VAL A 147 -17.82 -14.28 20.37
CA VAL A 147 -19.11 -14.82 19.90
C VAL A 147 -19.47 -14.08 18.63
N TRP A 148 -19.62 -14.79 17.52
CA TRP A 148 -20.07 -14.21 16.26
C TRP A 148 -20.98 -15.18 15.47
N GLY A 149 -21.81 -14.63 14.58
CA GLY A 149 -22.57 -15.39 13.59
C GLY A 149 -22.00 -15.16 12.18
N ASP A 150 -22.04 -16.12 11.28
CA ASP A 150 -21.51 -15.98 9.92
C ASP A 150 -22.35 -15.06 9.03
N HIS A 151 -23.65 -14.91 9.30
CA HIS A 151 -24.56 -14.01 8.60
C HIS A 151 -25.74 -13.58 9.48
N GLY A 152 -26.43 -12.50 9.08
CA GLY A 152 -27.74 -12.13 9.60
C GLY A 152 -28.86 -12.95 8.95
N TRP A 153 -30.12 -12.71 9.29
CA TRP A 153 -31.24 -13.51 8.82
C TRP A 153 -32.49 -12.66 8.55
N HIS A 154 -33.06 -12.80 7.35
CA HIS A 154 -34.34 -12.16 7.03
C HIS A 154 -35.52 -12.86 7.72
N LEU A 155 -36.38 -12.06 8.36
CA LEU A 155 -37.57 -12.51 9.08
C LEU A 155 -38.86 -11.92 8.48
N GLY A 156 -38.88 -11.78 7.15
CA GLY A 156 -40.00 -11.22 6.37
C GLY A 156 -39.72 -9.82 5.82
N ASP A 157 -38.68 -9.14 6.29
CA ASP A 157 -38.25 -7.87 5.74
C ASP A 157 -37.88 -8.01 4.26
N HIS A 158 -38.21 -7.01 3.44
CA HIS A 158 -38.10 -7.07 1.97
C HIS A 158 -38.89 -8.23 1.31
N GLY A 159 -39.80 -8.86 2.07
CA GLY A 159 -40.52 -10.07 1.65
C GLY A 159 -39.59 -11.28 1.54
N LEU A 160 -38.43 -11.21 2.20
CA LEU A 160 -37.40 -12.23 2.19
C LEU A 160 -37.40 -13.01 3.51
N TRP A 161 -37.00 -14.27 3.40
CA TRP A 161 -36.72 -15.16 4.51
C TRP A 161 -35.38 -15.81 4.24
N ASN A 162 -34.63 -16.21 5.27
CA ASN A 162 -33.25 -16.73 5.19
C ASN A 162 -32.16 -15.69 4.89
N LYS A 163 -30.95 -16.16 4.61
CA LYS A 163 -29.81 -15.33 4.19
C LYS A 163 -29.75 -15.29 2.65
N HIS A 164 -28.66 -14.80 2.05
CA HIS A 164 -28.45 -14.68 0.58
C HIS A 164 -28.89 -13.35 -0.03
N SER A 165 -28.51 -12.25 0.60
CA SER A 165 -28.64 -10.90 0.04
C SER A 165 -27.53 -9.99 0.59
N ASN A 166 -27.42 -8.78 0.04
CA ASN A 166 -26.56 -7.72 0.59
C ASN A 166 -27.31 -6.74 1.50
N PHE A 167 -28.59 -6.98 1.82
CA PHE A 167 -29.38 -6.12 2.71
C PHE A 167 -28.82 -6.15 4.14
N GLU A 168 -29.10 -5.12 4.94
CA GLU A 168 -28.56 -5.00 6.30
C GLU A 168 -28.90 -6.23 7.14
N GLN A 169 -30.10 -6.78 7.00
CA GLN A 169 -30.59 -7.91 7.79
C GLN A 169 -29.83 -9.20 7.52
N ALA A 170 -29.26 -9.38 6.32
CA ALA A 170 -28.43 -10.54 5.99
C ALA A 170 -26.94 -10.34 6.35
N THR A 171 -26.49 -9.09 6.45
CA THR A 171 -25.06 -8.74 6.61
C THR A 171 -24.70 -8.33 8.04
N ARG A 172 -25.66 -7.79 8.80
CA ARG A 172 -25.51 -7.40 10.19
C ARG A 172 -25.72 -8.61 11.10
N SER A 173 -24.62 -9.12 11.62
CA SER A 173 -24.57 -10.30 12.48
C SER A 173 -23.89 -9.96 13.82
N PRO A 174 -24.19 -10.70 14.91
CA PRO A 174 -23.53 -10.46 16.19
C PRO A 174 -22.01 -10.60 16.09
N LEU A 175 -21.30 -9.69 16.78
CA LEU A 175 -19.88 -9.79 17.08
C LEU A 175 -19.67 -9.25 18.50
N ILE A 176 -19.37 -10.13 19.44
CA ILE A 176 -19.09 -9.81 20.84
C ILE A 176 -17.69 -10.32 21.15
N ILE A 177 -16.82 -9.42 21.60
CA ILE A 177 -15.45 -9.75 22.04
C ILE A 177 -15.37 -9.49 23.54
N TYR A 178 -15.07 -10.52 24.31
CA TYR A 178 -14.74 -10.44 25.72
C TYR A 178 -13.25 -10.69 25.91
N ASP A 179 -12.56 -9.73 26.50
CA ASP A 179 -11.17 -9.83 26.93
C ASP A 179 -11.11 -9.59 28.44
N PRO A 180 -10.62 -10.55 29.24
CA PRO A 180 -10.60 -10.43 30.71
C PRO A 180 -9.71 -9.29 31.21
N SER A 181 -8.80 -8.76 30.39
CA SER A 181 -7.98 -7.58 30.70
C SER A 181 -8.75 -6.26 30.59
N ILE A 182 -9.86 -6.25 29.85
CA ILE A 182 -10.66 -5.05 29.60
C ILE A 182 -11.81 -4.97 30.59
N LYS A 183 -11.84 -3.93 31.42
CA LYS A 183 -12.81 -3.75 32.52
C LYS A 183 -13.98 -2.83 32.18
N LYS A 184 -14.07 -2.34 30.95
CA LYS A 184 -15.13 -1.42 30.51
C LYS A 184 -15.97 -2.06 29.41
N GLN A 185 -17.27 -1.82 29.46
CA GLN A 185 -18.19 -2.18 28.39
C GLN A 185 -18.07 -1.12 27.28
N ILE A 186 -17.77 -1.56 26.07
CA ILE A 186 -17.72 -0.70 24.88
C ILE A 186 -18.80 -1.16 23.90
N GLN A 187 -19.60 -0.21 23.42
CA GLN A 187 -20.48 -0.40 22.29
C GLN A 187 -19.85 0.26 21.06
N VAL A 188 -19.66 -0.52 20.00
CA VAL A 188 -19.10 -0.06 18.74
C VAL A 188 -20.23 0.07 17.72
N THR A 189 -20.34 1.24 17.10
CA THR A 189 -21.30 1.50 16.02
C THR A 189 -20.62 1.69 14.66
N SER A 190 -19.28 1.73 14.62
CA SER A 190 -18.53 1.79 13.38
C SER A 190 -18.57 0.43 12.64
N PRO A 191 -18.50 0.43 11.30
CA PRO A 191 -18.45 -0.81 10.53
C PRO A 191 -17.24 -1.70 10.89
N THR A 192 -17.49 -3.00 10.96
CA THR A 192 -16.49 -4.06 11.19
C THR A 192 -16.79 -5.26 10.32
N GLU A 193 -15.79 -6.12 10.08
CA GLU A 193 -15.89 -7.30 9.23
C GLU A 193 -15.33 -8.54 9.95
N PHE A 194 -15.78 -9.74 9.59
CA PHE A 194 -15.23 -10.95 10.23
C PHE A 194 -13.77 -11.23 9.90
N VAL A 195 -13.26 -10.71 8.78
CA VAL A 195 -11.83 -10.73 8.45
C VAL A 195 -10.98 -9.99 9.50
N ASP A 196 -11.58 -9.10 10.30
CA ASP A 196 -10.93 -8.36 11.37
C ASP A 196 -10.67 -9.19 12.63
N ILE A 197 -11.39 -10.31 12.81
CA ILE A 197 -11.27 -11.14 14.02
C ILE A 197 -9.86 -11.71 14.14
N PHE A 198 -9.31 -12.23 13.04
CA PHE A 198 -7.99 -12.84 13.03
C PHE A 198 -6.86 -11.88 13.47
N PRO A 199 -6.68 -10.69 12.86
CA PRO A 199 -5.67 -9.73 13.33
C PRO A 199 -5.96 -9.22 14.75
N THR A 200 -7.22 -9.12 15.16
CA THR A 200 -7.58 -8.75 16.55
C THR A 200 -7.09 -9.76 17.56
N LEU A 201 -7.31 -11.06 17.30
CA LEU A 201 -6.88 -12.14 18.19
C LEU A 201 -5.37 -12.30 18.23
N CYS A 202 -4.68 -12.08 17.10
CA CYS A 202 -3.23 -12.01 17.07
C CYS A 202 -2.72 -10.92 18.02
N GLU A 203 -3.20 -9.68 17.85
CA GLU A 203 -2.79 -8.55 18.69
C GLU A 203 -3.10 -8.77 20.18
N ALA A 204 -4.33 -9.19 20.48
CA ALA A 204 -4.78 -9.39 21.86
C ALA A 204 -4.04 -10.54 22.57
N SER A 205 -3.58 -11.55 21.81
CA SER A 205 -2.81 -12.67 22.35
C SER A 205 -1.28 -12.43 22.33
N GLY A 206 -0.83 -11.25 21.90
CA GLY A 206 0.60 -10.93 21.78
C GLY A 206 1.32 -11.70 20.66
N LEU A 207 0.58 -12.24 19.69
CA LEU A 207 1.12 -12.89 18.51
C LEU A 207 1.42 -11.87 17.41
N GLU A 208 2.39 -12.18 16.57
CA GLU A 208 2.62 -11.39 15.36
C GLU A 208 1.40 -11.46 14.44
N ILE A 209 0.95 -10.30 13.96
CA ILE A 209 -0.15 -10.19 13.00
C ILE A 209 0.42 -10.42 11.59
N PRO A 210 -0.04 -11.43 10.83
CA PRO A 210 0.37 -11.62 9.45
C PRO A 210 0.11 -10.38 8.59
N SER A 211 1.03 -10.06 7.69
CA SER A 211 0.99 -8.84 6.88
C SER A 211 0.04 -8.89 5.69
N ASN A 212 -0.46 -10.08 5.36
CA ASN A 212 -1.26 -10.39 4.17
C ASN A 212 -2.76 -10.59 4.50
N LEU A 213 -3.29 -9.78 5.40
CA LEU A 213 -4.69 -9.85 5.82
C LEU A 213 -5.49 -8.69 5.21
N ASP A 214 -6.72 -8.95 4.78
CA ASP A 214 -7.66 -7.90 4.39
C ASP A 214 -8.28 -7.19 5.61
N GLY A 215 -8.36 -7.90 6.74
CA GLY A 215 -8.87 -7.36 8.00
C GLY A 215 -7.88 -6.46 8.74
N VAL A 216 -8.42 -5.63 9.61
CA VAL A 216 -7.68 -4.75 10.53
C VAL A 216 -8.04 -5.12 11.97
N SER A 217 -7.11 -4.95 12.91
CA SER A 217 -7.41 -5.23 14.31
C SER A 217 -8.49 -4.30 14.87
N LEU A 218 -9.47 -4.89 15.55
CA LEU A 218 -10.52 -4.21 16.30
C LEU A 218 -10.09 -3.91 17.74
N LEU A 219 -8.89 -4.33 18.17
CA LEU A 219 -8.44 -4.13 19.56
C LEU A 219 -8.50 -2.66 20.02
N PRO A 220 -8.19 -1.64 19.19
CA PRO A 220 -8.40 -0.23 19.56
C PRO A 220 -9.87 0.11 19.85
N LEU A 221 -10.83 -0.54 19.17
CA LEU A 221 -12.26 -0.39 19.43
C LEU A 221 -12.67 -1.10 20.72
N VAL A 222 -12.19 -2.34 20.92
CA VAL A 222 -12.43 -3.11 22.15
C VAL A 222 -11.90 -2.36 23.39
N LYS A 223 -10.74 -1.72 23.25
CA LYS A 223 -10.14 -0.86 24.28
C LYS A 223 -10.78 0.53 24.36
N GLY A 224 -11.75 0.86 23.50
CA GLY A 224 -12.39 2.17 23.42
C GLY A 224 -11.40 3.33 23.27
N GLU A 225 -10.29 3.09 22.56
CA GLU A 225 -9.25 4.06 22.24
C GLU A 225 -9.55 4.79 20.92
N GLN A 226 -10.34 4.17 20.06
CA GLN A 226 -10.78 4.73 18.78
C GLN A 226 -12.29 4.52 18.60
N LEU A 227 -12.90 5.42 17.81
CA LEU A 227 -14.31 5.32 17.42
C LEU A 227 -14.51 4.51 16.14
N SER A 228 -13.47 4.38 15.31
CA SER A 228 -13.47 3.59 14.07
C SER A 228 -12.04 3.23 13.68
N VAL A 229 -11.86 2.04 13.10
CA VAL A 229 -10.59 1.57 12.51
C VAL A 229 -10.63 1.51 10.99
N LYS A 230 -11.81 1.66 10.39
CA LYS A 230 -12.01 1.61 8.93
C LYS A 230 -13.20 2.47 8.49
N PRO A 231 -13.18 3.05 7.28
CA PRO A 231 -14.25 3.93 6.80
C PRO A 231 -15.53 3.17 6.41
N PHE A 232 -15.44 1.88 6.09
CA PHE A 232 -16.56 1.04 5.66
C PHE A 232 -16.25 -0.45 5.90
N ALA A 233 -17.29 -1.27 5.97
CA ALA A 233 -17.22 -2.73 5.87
C ALA A 233 -17.67 -3.18 4.47
N VAL A 234 -17.13 -4.30 3.97
CA VAL A 234 -17.51 -4.87 2.67
C VAL A 234 -18.24 -6.20 2.87
N SER A 235 -19.37 -6.37 2.19
CA SER A 235 -20.01 -7.67 2.00
C SER A 235 -20.13 -7.97 0.51
N GLN A 236 -20.23 -9.26 0.18
CA GLN A 236 -20.48 -9.67 -1.20
C GLN A 236 -21.48 -10.81 -1.26
N TYR A 237 -22.32 -10.77 -2.29
CA TYR A 237 -23.24 -11.85 -2.60
C TYR A 237 -23.36 -12.03 -4.11
N THR A 238 -23.22 -13.26 -4.58
CA THR A 238 -23.33 -13.62 -5.99
C THR A 238 -24.71 -14.19 -6.26
N ASN A 239 -25.42 -13.60 -7.21
CA ASN A 239 -26.71 -14.07 -7.72
C ASN A 239 -26.58 -14.28 -9.23
N SER A 240 -26.72 -15.53 -9.68
CA SER A 240 -26.41 -15.94 -11.06
C SER A 240 -24.96 -15.56 -11.43
N ASN A 241 -24.74 -14.89 -12.57
CA ASN A 241 -23.45 -14.41 -13.04
C ASN A 241 -23.08 -13.00 -12.53
N LYS A 242 -23.82 -12.45 -11.55
CA LYS A 242 -23.64 -11.09 -11.05
C LYS A 242 -23.28 -11.10 -9.57
N THR A 243 -22.22 -10.38 -9.20
CA THR A 243 -21.79 -10.23 -7.81
C THR A 243 -22.06 -8.81 -7.34
N GLY A 244 -22.87 -8.67 -6.30
CA GLY A 244 -23.07 -7.40 -5.61
C GLY A 244 -21.99 -7.21 -4.56
N TYR A 245 -21.19 -6.15 -4.66
CA TYR A 245 -20.25 -5.71 -3.63
C TYR A 245 -20.86 -4.54 -2.88
N SER A 246 -21.09 -4.71 -1.58
CA SER A 246 -21.75 -3.72 -0.73
C SER A 246 -20.78 -3.07 0.24
N PHE A 247 -20.81 -1.75 0.31
CA PHE A 247 -19.95 -0.90 1.12
C PHE A 247 -20.80 -0.21 2.18
N ARG A 248 -20.70 -0.68 3.42
CA ARG A 248 -21.46 -0.18 4.56
C ARG A 248 -20.62 0.80 5.38
N THR A 249 -21.00 2.07 5.41
CA THR A 249 -20.44 3.05 6.37
C THR A 249 -21.22 3.01 7.68
N ASP A 250 -21.00 3.92 8.61
CA ASP A 250 -21.86 4.15 9.77
C ASP A 250 -23.33 4.49 9.39
N ARG A 251 -23.53 5.21 8.27
CA ARG A 251 -24.83 5.74 7.84
C ARG A 251 -25.39 5.17 6.54
N TYR A 252 -24.55 4.89 5.56
CA TYR A 252 -25.01 4.53 4.22
C TYR A 252 -24.60 3.12 3.83
N ARG A 253 -25.38 2.49 2.96
CA ARG A 253 -24.98 1.29 2.21
C ARG A 253 -25.01 1.59 0.73
N TYR A 254 -23.89 1.34 0.07
CA TYR A 254 -23.77 1.41 -1.38
C TYR A 254 -23.46 0.02 -1.94
N THR A 255 -24.25 -0.48 -2.89
CA THR A 255 -23.99 -1.76 -3.55
C THR A 255 -23.78 -1.54 -5.04
N VAL A 256 -22.72 -2.13 -5.59
CA VAL A 256 -22.50 -2.20 -7.05
C VAL A 256 -22.56 -3.65 -7.50
N TRP A 257 -23.41 -3.93 -8.47
CA TRP A 257 -23.58 -5.25 -9.08
C TRP A 257 -22.70 -5.34 -10.32
N ILE A 258 -21.77 -6.27 -10.30
CA ILE A 258 -20.81 -6.48 -11.40
C ILE A 258 -21.12 -7.81 -12.10
N GLU A 259 -21.20 -7.78 -13.43
CA GLU A 259 -21.46 -8.95 -14.26
C GLU A 259 -20.16 -9.65 -14.68
N ASP A 260 -20.11 -10.99 -14.55
CA ASP A 260 -19.04 -11.86 -15.04
C ASP A 260 -17.60 -11.49 -14.60
N LYS A 261 -17.47 -10.82 -13.44
CA LYS A 261 -16.18 -10.42 -12.85
C LYS A 261 -16.13 -10.65 -11.34
N LYS A 262 -14.92 -10.88 -10.84
CA LYS A 262 -14.58 -10.89 -9.41
C LYS A 262 -13.93 -9.57 -9.01
N SER A 263 -13.85 -9.30 -7.71
CA SER A 263 -13.20 -8.09 -7.19
C SER A 263 -11.71 -8.01 -7.55
N THR A 264 -11.09 -9.14 -7.88
CA THR A 264 -9.69 -9.25 -8.29
C THR A 264 -9.47 -9.01 -9.79
N ASP A 265 -10.55 -8.87 -10.57
CA ASP A 265 -10.48 -8.55 -12.00
C ASP A 265 -10.56 -7.03 -12.21
N PRO A 266 -9.95 -6.46 -13.27
CA PRO A 266 -10.20 -5.08 -13.64
C PRO A 266 -11.68 -4.85 -13.92
N ILE A 267 -12.25 -3.86 -13.23
CA ILE A 267 -13.68 -3.48 -13.33
C ILE A 267 -13.80 -2.15 -14.08
N PHE A 268 -14.60 -2.15 -15.14
CA PHE A 268 -14.94 -0.98 -15.94
C PHE A 268 -16.41 -0.61 -15.79
N GLN A 269 -16.79 0.60 -16.19
CA GLN A 269 -18.18 1.06 -16.15
C GLN A 269 -19.14 0.13 -16.93
N SER A 270 -18.66 -0.48 -18.02
CA SER A 270 -19.42 -1.44 -18.82
C SER A 270 -19.77 -2.74 -18.09
N ASP A 271 -19.05 -3.06 -17.01
CA ASP A 271 -19.25 -4.28 -16.24
C ASP A 271 -20.30 -4.10 -15.13
N ILE A 272 -20.73 -2.86 -14.88
CA ILE A 272 -21.71 -2.52 -13.85
C ILE A 272 -23.12 -2.82 -14.39
N PHE A 273 -23.78 -3.80 -13.78
CA PHE A 273 -25.15 -4.17 -14.06
C PHE A 273 -26.17 -3.26 -13.36
N GLY A 274 -25.85 -2.79 -12.15
CA GLY A 274 -26.77 -1.95 -11.38
C GLY A 274 -26.15 -1.45 -10.09
N GLU A 275 -26.69 -0.38 -9.56
CA GLU A 275 -26.18 0.28 -8.35
C GLU A 275 -27.32 0.60 -7.37
N GLU A 276 -27.00 0.52 -6.08
CA GLU A 276 -27.91 0.81 -4.99
C GLU A 276 -27.27 1.75 -3.97
N LEU A 277 -28.02 2.71 -3.44
CA LEU A 277 -27.59 3.60 -2.35
C LEU A 277 -28.74 3.83 -1.37
N TYR A 278 -28.54 3.46 -0.09
CA TYR A 278 -29.53 3.65 0.97
C TYR A 278 -28.95 4.46 2.14
N ASP A 279 -29.79 5.26 2.79
CA ASP A 279 -29.45 6.10 3.95
C ASP A 279 -30.19 5.62 5.21
N TYR A 280 -29.51 4.88 6.09
CA TYR A 280 -30.15 4.31 7.29
C TYR A 280 -30.57 5.34 8.34
N LYS A 281 -30.15 6.60 8.21
CA LYS A 281 -30.63 7.65 9.11
C LYS A 281 -32.05 8.09 8.73
N LEU A 282 -32.37 8.11 7.45
CA LEU A 282 -33.65 8.59 6.93
C LEU A 282 -34.60 7.46 6.55
N ASP A 283 -34.05 6.34 6.08
CA ASP A 283 -34.76 5.17 5.59
C ASP A 283 -34.10 3.89 6.15
N PRO A 284 -34.31 3.58 7.45
CA PRO A 284 -33.70 2.42 8.09
C PRO A 284 -34.17 1.06 7.52
N ASN A 285 -35.27 1.07 6.75
CA ASN A 285 -35.87 -0.12 6.14
C ASN A 285 -35.54 -0.27 4.64
N GLU A 286 -34.71 0.62 4.09
CA GLU A 286 -34.21 0.54 2.70
C GLU A 286 -35.35 0.49 1.67
N THR A 287 -36.40 1.27 1.92
CA THR A 287 -37.60 1.34 1.09
C THR A 287 -37.39 2.08 -0.23
N GLN A 288 -36.32 2.87 -0.37
CA GLN A 288 -36.02 3.63 -1.58
C GLN A 288 -34.53 3.63 -1.93
N ASN A 289 -34.21 3.17 -3.14
CA ASN A 289 -32.87 3.29 -3.71
C ASN A 289 -32.62 4.73 -4.21
N LEU A 290 -31.53 5.35 -3.74
CA LEU A 290 -31.14 6.72 -4.04
C LEU A 290 -30.06 6.84 -5.13
N SER A 291 -29.66 5.74 -5.77
CA SER A 291 -28.55 5.74 -6.74
C SER A 291 -28.81 6.67 -7.95
N GLU A 292 -30.07 6.80 -8.36
CA GLU A 292 -30.51 7.65 -9.48
C GLU A 292 -31.07 9.02 -9.04
N ALA A 293 -31.04 9.35 -7.74
CA ALA A 293 -31.56 10.62 -7.25
C ALA A 293 -30.63 11.79 -7.64
N GLU A 294 -31.12 12.74 -8.46
CA GLU A 294 -30.32 13.86 -8.99
C GLU A 294 -29.64 14.69 -7.88
N ASP A 295 -30.37 14.96 -6.78
CA ASP A 295 -29.90 15.71 -5.62
C ASP A 295 -28.82 14.96 -4.81
N LYS A 296 -28.63 13.66 -5.04
CA LYS A 296 -27.60 12.81 -4.42
C LYS A 296 -26.42 12.48 -5.33
N SER A 297 -26.35 13.01 -6.55
CA SER A 297 -25.28 12.72 -7.52
C SER A 297 -23.84 12.91 -6.97
N ASN A 298 -23.62 13.92 -6.13
CA ASN A 298 -22.33 14.13 -5.46
C ASN A 298 -21.98 13.03 -4.44
N LEU A 299 -22.98 12.52 -3.72
CA LEU A 299 -22.81 11.43 -2.74
C LEU A 299 -22.54 10.12 -3.47
N MET A 300 -23.30 9.85 -4.53
CA MET A 300 -23.11 8.69 -5.40
C MET A 300 -21.68 8.61 -5.97
N ARG A 301 -21.18 9.73 -6.53
CA ARG A 301 -19.79 9.81 -7.01
C ARG A 301 -18.73 9.53 -5.94
N ARG A 302 -19.01 9.82 -4.66
CA ARG A 302 -18.08 9.50 -3.56
C ARG A 302 -18.03 7.99 -3.33
N PHE A 303 -19.18 7.32 -3.33
CA PHE A 303 -19.26 5.88 -3.16
C PHE A 303 -18.72 5.10 -4.35
N GLN A 304 -18.97 5.55 -5.57
CA GLN A 304 -18.37 4.99 -6.78
C GLN A 304 -16.84 5.06 -6.74
N LYS A 305 -16.27 6.20 -6.32
CA LYS A 305 -14.81 6.34 -6.12
C LYS A 305 -14.29 5.41 -5.02
N LEU A 306 -15.03 5.26 -3.93
CA LEU A 306 -14.68 4.35 -2.83
C LEU A 306 -14.63 2.90 -3.32
N ALA A 307 -15.64 2.46 -4.08
CA ALA A 307 -15.69 1.12 -4.66
C ALA A 307 -14.58 0.90 -5.71
N ALA A 308 -14.33 1.88 -6.59
CA ALA A 308 -13.24 1.82 -7.55
C ALA A 308 -11.88 1.66 -6.86
N ASN A 309 -11.63 2.42 -5.78
CA ASN A 309 -10.40 2.28 -4.99
C ASN A 309 -10.28 0.89 -4.34
N TYR A 310 -11.39 0.34 -3.85
CA TYR A 310 -11.42 -1.02 -3.32
C TYR A 310 -11.03 -2.03 -4.40
N PHE A 311 -11.69 -2.04 -5.57
CA PHE A 311 -11.37 -2.98 -6.65
C PHE A 311 -9.93 -2.83 -7.14
N ASN A 312 -9.44 -1.60 -7.32
CA ASN A 312 -8.05 -1.37 -7.71
C ASN A 312 -7.06 -2.02 -6.73
N LYS A 313 -7.31 -1.89 -5.42
CA LYS A 313 -6.50 -2.53 -4.35
C LYS A 313 -6.58 -4.07 -4.38
N GLN A 314 -7.63 -4.65 -4.95
CA GLN A 314 -7.79 -6.10 -5.09
C GLN A 314 -7.15 -6.64 -6.38
N THR A 315 -7.09 -5.82 -7.45
CA THR A 315 -6.44 -6.15 -8.72
C THR A 315 -4.91 -6.03 -8.70
N GLU A 316 -4.37 -5.37 -7.67
CA GLU A 316 -2.95 -5.46 -7.35
C GLU A 316 -2.63 -6.92 -6.98
N THR A 317 -2.12 -7.69 -7.96
CA THR A 317 -1.54 -9.04 -7.81
C THR A 317 -0.85 -9.18 -6.45
N PRO A 318 -1.00 -10.28 -5.68
CA PRO A 318 -0.52 -10.41 -4.31
C PRO A 318 1.01 -10.31 -4.18
N LEU A 319 1.47 -9.06 -4.19
CA LEU A 319 2.74 -8.55 -3.72
C LEU A 319 2.51 -7.75 -2.42
N LYS A 320 1.41 -8.04 -1.70
CA LYS A 320 1.06 -7.46 -0.40
C LYS A 320 1.99 -8.00 0.71
N ASN A 321 3.24 -7.60 0.61
CA ASN A 321 4.10 -7.36 1.74
C ASN A 321 3.85 -5.91 2.21
N PHE A 322 3.23 -5.78 3.38
CA PHE A 322 3.24 -4.61 4.26
C PHE A 322 2.72 -3.28 3.69
N ILE A 323 1.50 -2.90 4.05
CA ILE A 323 1.26 -1.48 4.40
C ILE A 323 1.16 -1.40 5.92
N LYS A 324 2.33 -1.51 6.55
CA LYS A 324 2.63 -0.78 7.78
C LYS A 324 2.46 0.72 7.47
N LYS A 325 2.28 1.57 8.50
CA LYS A 325 2.58 3.01 8.34
C LYS A 325 3.89 3.12 7.54
N PRO A 326 3.99 4.00 6.53
CA PRO A 326 5.14 4.01 5.64
C PRO A 326 6.43 4.01 6.45
N GLN A 327 7.19 2.91 6.34
CA GLN A 327 8.46 2.75 7.06
C GLN A 327 9.44 3.84 6.64
N HIS A 328 9.27 4.34 5.40
CA HIS A 328 10.00 5.46 4.84
C HIS A 328 9.03 6.49 4.26
N LYS A 329 9.43 7.76 4.29
CA LYS A 329 8.77 8.84 3.57
C LYS A 329 9.56 9.12 2.28
N LEU A 330 8.87 9.46 1.19
CA LEU A 330 9.57 9.88 -0.03
C LEU A 330 10.32 11.19 0.26
N LYS A 331 11.65 11.14 0.20
CA LYS A 331 12.49 12.33 0.39
C LYS A 331 12.65 13.04 -0.94
N ILE A 332 12.25 14.31 -0.98
CA ILE A 332 12.33 15.15 -2.17
C ILE A 332 13.37 16.24 -1.95
N GLY A 333 14.30 16.35 -2.89
CA GLY A 333 15.40 17.30 -2.88
C GLY A 333 15.57 18.01 -4.21
N ALA A 334 16.54 18.93 -4.24
CA ALA A 334 16.94 19.62 -5.44
C ALA A 334 18.43 19.92 -5.45
N THR A 335 18.95 20.17 -6.65
CA THR A 335 20.35 20.49 -6.89
C THR A 335 20.57 22.00 -6.96
N LEU A 336 21.64 22.47 -6.31
CA LEU A 336 22.18 23.81 -6.52
C LEU A 336 23.57 23.72 -7.15
N ASN A 337 23.81 24.62 -8.11
CA ASN A 337 25.18 24.94 -8.52
C ASN A 337 25.80 25.92 -7.52
N HIS A 338 27.13 26.02 -7.47
CA HIS A 338 27.83 26.89 -6.52
C HIS A 338 27.41 28.36 -6.62
N TYR A 339 27.23 28.89 -7.84
CA TYR A 339 26.69 30.25 -8.07
C TYR A 339 25.20 30.40 -7.70
N GLY A 340 24.53 29.31 -7.34
CA GLY A 340 23.16 29.32 -6.82
C GLY A 340 23.10 29.67 -5.34
N LEU A 341 24.21 29.57 -4.61
CA LEU A 341 24.32 30.06 -3.24
C LEU A 341 24.26 31.60 -3.21
N ASN A 342 23.73 32.17 -2.14
CA ASN A 342 23.49 33.61 -1.96
C ASN A 342 22.68 34.23 -3.12
N SER A 343 21.73 33.48 -3.69
CA SER A 343 20.94 33.92 -4.83
C SER A 343 19.45 33.64 -4.62
N LYS A 344 18.60 34.13 -5.54
CA LYS A 344 17.17 33.81 -5.53
C LYS A 344 16.90 32.30 -5.58
N LYS A 345 17.78 31.50 -6.20
CA LYS A 345 17.66 30.03 -6.22
C LYS A 345 17.83 29.44 -4.83
N GLU A 346 18.71 30.01 -3.99
CA GLU A 346 18.89 29.56 -2.61
C GLU A 346 17.63 29.80 -1.79
N GLU A 347 17.03 31.00 -1.87
CA GLU A 347 15.78 31.31 -1.18
C GLU A 347 14.66 30.34 -1.58
N LEU A 348 14.51 30.07 -2.88
CA LEU A 348 13.52 29.13 -3.40
C LEU A 348 13.83 27.68 -3.01
N PHE A 349 15.11 27.32 -2.92
CA PHE A 349 15.52 26.02 -2.40
C PHE A 349 15.07 25.86 -0.94
N LEU A 350 15.47 26.79 -0.07
CA LEU A 350 15.21 26.72 1.38
C LEU A 350 13.73 26.79 1.72
N LYS A 351 12.93 27.41 0.85
CA LYS A 351 11.48 27.46 0.96
C LYS A 351 10.83 26.07 0.97
N ASP A 352 11.28 25.17 0.09
CA ASP A 352 10.57 23.92 -0.19
C ASP A 352 11.40 22.65 0.13
N PHE A 353 12.74 22.72 0.20
CA PHE A 353 13.61 21.54 0.26
C PHE A 353 14.54 21.50 1.48
N LYS A 354 14.79 20.27 1.97
CA LYS A 354 15.78 19.96 3.01
C LYS A 354 16.81 18.90 2.57
N PHE A 355 16.73 18.46 1.32
CA PHE A 355 17.66 17.50 0.73
C PHE A 355 18.36 18.14 -0.47
N LEU A 356 19.69 18.25 -0.40
CA LEU A 356 20.53 18.98 -1.34
C LEU A 356 21.51 18.04 -2.04
N THR A 357 21.74 18.29 -3.32
CA THR A 357 22.87 17.72 -4.07
C THR A 357 23.72 18.86 -4.64
N PRO A 358 25.01 19.00 -4.26
CA PRO A 358 25.91 19.96 -4.88
C PRO A 358 26.25 19.55 -6.32
N ALA A 359 25.83 20.33 -7.31
CA ALA A 359 25.87 19.92 -8.73
C ALA A 359 27.25 19.43 -9.21
N ASN A 360 28.21 20.35 -9.30
CA ASN A 360 29.55 20.08 -9.84
C ASN A 360 30.64 20.17 -8.77
N ALA A 361 30.31 20.63 -7.55
CA ALA A 361 31.30 20.99 -6.54
C ALA A 361 32.15 19.81 -6.08
N ALA A 362 31.56 18.62 -5.97
CA ALA A 362 32.23 17.41 -5.49
C ALA A 362 32.87 16.55 -6.60
N LYS A 363 32.77 16.97 -7.87
CA LYS A 363 33.34 16.22 -8.99
C LYS A 363 34.85 16.28 -8.94
N GLN A 364 35.52 15.19 -9.33
CA GLN A 364 36.99 15.14 -9.37
C GLN A 364 37.61 16.30 -10.14
N SER A 365 37.05 16.64 -11.31
CA SER A 365 37.52 17.79 -12.12
C SER A 365 37.50 19.14 -11.41
N ARG A 366 36.78 19.24 -10.28
CA ARG A 366 36.77 20.41 -9.40
C ARG A 366 37.64 20.19 -8.17
N VAL A 367 37.44 19.10 -7.45
CA VAL A 367 38.10 18.86 -6.16
C VAL A 367 39.59 18.50 -6.32
N HIS A 368 39.93 17.75 -7.36
CA HIS A 368 41.28 17.27 -7.63
C HIS A 368 41.66 17.53 -9.11
N PRO A 369 41.82 18.81 -9.49
CA PRO A 369 41.97 19.21 -10.87
C PRO A 369 43.35 18.89 -11.45
N GLN A 370 44.35 18.57 -10.61
CA GLN A 370 45.70 18.09 -10.96
C GLN A 370 46.26 17.21 -9.83
N PRO A 371 47.18 16.26 -10.11
CA PRO A 371 47.85 15.49 -9.06
C PRO A 371 48.47 16.39 -7.99
N GLY A 372 48.29 16.04 -6.71
CA GLY A 372 48.77 16.83 -5.58
C GLY A 372 48.02 18.15 -5.29
N VAL A 373 47.07 18.57 -6.14
CA VAL A 373 46.31 19.82 -5.97
C VAL A 373 44.89 19.52 -5.50
N TRP A 374 44.47 20.17 -4.42
CA TRP A 374 43.14 19.99 -3.82
C TRP A 374 42.37 21.31 -3.74
N GLN A 375 41.12 21.31 -4.17
CA GLN A 375 40.22 22.47 -4.14
C GLN A 375 38.89 22.08 -3.49
N TRP A 376 38.83 22.22 -2.17
CA TRP A 376 37.66 21.88 -1.37
C TRP A 376 36.68 23.04 -1.21
N ASP A 377 37.10 24.27 -1.49
CA ASP A 377 36.36 25.53 -1.31
C ASP A 377 34.86 25.42 -1.62
N ARG A 378 34.50 25.02 -2.84
CA ARG A 378 33.08 24.94 -3.24
C ARG A 378 32.31 23.88 -2.49
N THR A 379 32.97 22.79 -2.13
CA THR A 379 32.36 21.71 -1.36
C THR A 379 32.20 22.14 0.09
N GLU A 380 33.18 22.86 0.66
CA GLU A 380 33.10 23.45 2.00
C GLU A 380 31.94 24.45 2.08
N ASP A 381 31.78 25.34 1.10
CA ASP A 381 30.65 26.28 1.07
C ASP A 381 29.31 25.55 1.13
N PHE A 382 29.17 24.41 0.44
CA PHE A 382 27.96 23.59 0.51
C PHE A 382 27.80 22.85 1.83
N LEU A 383 28.90 22.40 2.44
CA LEU A 383 28.87 21.78 3.78
C LEU A 383 28.46 22.80 4.84
N GLU A 384 29.03 24.00 4.82
CA GLU A 384 28.66 25.11 5.70
C GLU A 384 27.21 25.52 5.50
N PHE A 385 26.79 25.74 4.25
CA PHE A 385 25.39 26.01 3.91
C PHE A 385 24.44 24.93 4.45
N SER A 386 24.84 23.66 4.34
CA SER A 386 24.05 22.52 4.84
C SER A 386 23.99 22.48 6.37
N ARG A 387 25.09 22.78 7.07
CA ARG A 387 25.11 22.87 8.54
C ARG A 387 24.21 24.02 9.02
N ALA A 388 24.34 25.19 8.42
CA ALA A 388 23.56 26.38 8.79
C ALA A 388 22.05 26.19 8.62
N ASN A 389 21.63 25.41 7.62
CA ASN A 389 20.22 25.23 7.26
C ASN A 389 19.65 23.83 7.61
N GLN A 390 20.44 23.00 8.30
CA GLN A 390 20.11 21.63 8.70
C GLN A 390 19.68 20.75 7.50
N LEU A 391 20.45 20.80 6.43
CA LEU A 391 20.18 20.08 5.18
C LEU A 391 20.80 18.70 5.20
N THR A 392 20.11 17.73 4.59
CA THR A 392 20.72 16.46 4.19
C THR A 392 21.45 16.62 2.86
N LEU A 393 22.63 16.03 2.73
CA LEU A 393 23.48 16.16 1.54
C LEU A 393 23.71 14.81 0.84
N ARG A 394 23.60 14.81 -0.50
CA ARG A 394 24.11 13.76 -1.39
C ARG A 394 25.34 14.31 -2.11
N ILE A 395 26.46 13.61 -2.01
CA ILE A 395 27.67 13.92 -2.76
C ILE A 395 27.62 13.23 -4.12
N HIS A 396 27.66 14.02 -5.17
CA HIS A 396 27.57 13.55 -6.55
C HIS A 396 28.93 13.65 -7.26
N GLY A 397 29.42 12.54 -7.80
CA GLY A 397 30.56 12.47 -8.72
C GLY A 397 31.98 12.08 -8.22
N PRO A 398 32.19 11.25 -7.18
CA PRO A 398 33.54 10.83 -6.74
C PRO A 398 34.30 9.84 -7.67
N VAL A 399 33.67 9.04 -8.54
CA VAL A 399 34.37 8.46 -9.72
C VAL A 399 33.45 8.47 -10.92
N SER A 400 33.83 9.18 -11.99
CA SER A 400 32.94 9.38 -13.13
C SER A 400 33.68 9.65 -14.44
N PRO A 401 32.96 9.59 -15.58
CA PRO A 401 33.42 10.12 -16.87
C PRO A 401 33.77 11.62 -16.85
N GLN A 402 33.31 12.37 -15.85
CA GLN A 402 33.67 13.77 -15.64
C GLN A 402 34.97 13.92 -14.85
N ALA A 403 35.93 13.05 -15.15
CA ALA A 403 37.29 13.10 -14.63
C ALA A 403 38.01 14.38 -15.08
N SER A 404 39.01 14.78 -14.30
CA SER A 404 39.90 15.91 -14.59
C SER A 404 40.60 15.76 -15.93
N LYS A 405 41.05 16.87 -16.55
CA LYS A 405 41.68 16.83 -17.89
C LYS A 405 42.92 15.95 -17.92
N TRP A 406 43.81 16.12 -16.94
CA TRP A 406 44.96 15.25 -16.75
C TRP A 406 44.51 13.81 -16.57
N ALA A 407 43.40 13.59 -15.83
CA ALA A 407 42.83 12.29 -15.58
C ALA A 407 42.19 11.65 -16.83
N LYS A 408 42.21 12.32 -17.99
CA LYS A 408 41.78 11.86 -19.31
C LYS A 408 42.91 11.79 -20.33
N GLU A 409 44.11 12.22 -19.99
CA GLU A 409 45.22 12.21 -20.93
C GLU A 409 45.50 10.79 -21.43
N ASP A 410 45.67 10.67 -22.75
CA ASP A 410 45.62 9.39 -23.45
C ASP A 410 46.81 8.47 -23.10
N HIS A 411 47.92 9.06 -22.66
CA HIS A 411 49.20 8.38 -22.46
C HIS A 411 49.43 7.83 -21.05
N ARG A 412 48.50 8.03 -20.11
CA ARG A 412 48.67 7.52 -18.74
C ARG A 412 48.54 6.02 -18.65
N THR A 413 49.34 5.43 -17.78
CA THR A 413 49.34 3.99 -17.51
C THR A 413 48.19 3.58 -16.59
N ALA A 414 47.92 2.27 -16.53
CA ALA A 414 46.94 1.71 -15.60
C ALA A 414 47.33 1.98 -14.14
N GLU A 415 48.62 1.92 -13.82
CA GLU A 415 49.20 2.13 -12.50
C GLU A 415 49.07 3.59 -12.05
N GLU A 416 49.34 4.54 -12.94
CA GLU A 416 49.16 5.97 -12.67
C GLU A 416 47.70 6.33 -12.41
N LEU A 417 46.79 5.78 -13.23
CA LEU A 417 45.34 5.92 -13.04
C LEU A 417 44.87 5.33 -11.71
N GLU A 418 45.40 4.16 -11.33
CA GLU A 418 45.06 3.50 -10.08
C GLU A 418 45.50 4.33 -8.87
N ALA A 419 46.77 4.76 -8.81
CA ALA A 419 47.30 5.55 -7.70
C ALA A 419 46.46 6.82 -7.44
N VAL A 420 46.08 7.47 -8.53
CA VAL A 420 45.26 8.69 -8.55
C VAL A 420 43.84 8.46 -8.06
N MET A 421 43.21 7.39 -8.57
CA MET A 421 41.86 7.04 -8.20
C MET A 421 41.81 6.69 -6.71
N ILE A 422 42.83 5.96 -6.22
CA ILE A 422 43.00 5.65 -4.80
C ILE A 422 43.11 6.91 -3.96
N ASP A 423 43.96 7.87 -4.36
CA ASP A 423 44.16 9.13 -3.63
C ASP A 423 42.85 9.94 -3.57
N PHE A 424 42.22 10.16 -4.73
CA PHE A 424 40.96 10.90 -4.82
C PHE A 424 39.85 10.28 -3.98
N MET A 425 39.64 8.97 -4.12
CA MET A 425 38.58 8.28 -3.40
C MET A 425 38.85 8.16 -1.91
N THR A 426 40.11 7.97 -1.51
CA THR A 426 40.45 7.87 -0.08
C THR A 426 40.22 9.21 0.60
N ALA A 427 40.69 10.32 0.00
CA ALA A 427 40.48 11.65 0.56
C ALA A 427 38.99 12.00 0.61
N SER A 428 38.25 11.78 -0.48
CA SER A 428 36.80 12.04 -0.55
C SER A 428 36.02 11.21 0.46
N ALA A 429 36.27 9.91 0.54
CA ALA A 429 35.60 9.01 1.49
C ALA A 429 35.84 9.46 2.93
N LYS A 430 37.09 9.73 3.31
CA LYS A 430 37.42 10.23 4.66
C LYS A 430 36.78 11.58 4.96
N ARG A 431 36.88 12.54 4.03
CA ARG A 431 36.36 13.90 4.18
C ARG A 431 34.86 13.89 4.44
N TYR A 432 34.10 13.18 3.60
CA TYR A 432 32.65 13.16 3.67
C TYR A 432 32.11 12.29 4.80
N ASN A 433 32.85 11.25 5.21
CA ASN A 433 32.47 10.41 6.34
C ASN A 433 32.42 11.16 7.68
N GLN A 434 33.17 12.25 7.79
CA GLN A 434 33.23 13.09 8.98
C GLN A 434 32.07 14.09 9.06
N GLU A 435 31.30 14.26 7.98
CA GLU A 435 30.25 15.26 7.89
C GLU A 435 28.86 14.65 8.15
N PRO A 436 28.21 14.93 9.30
CA PRO A 436 26.95 14.28 9.66
C PRO A 436 25.81 14.51 8.67
N MET A 437 25.86 15.63 7.93
CA MET A 437 24.86 16.00 6.93
C MET A 437 24.99 15.17 5.65
N VAL A 438 26.17 14.63 5.35
CA VAL A 438 26.38 13.78 4.18
C VAL A 438 25.82 12.39 4.45
N LYS A 439 24.74 12.05 3.75
CA LYS A 439 24.07 10.75 3.91
C LYS A 439 24.31 9.80 2.75
N HIS A 440 24.58 10.32 1.56
CA HIS A 440 24.78 9.50 0.36
C HIS A 440 25.98 10.02 -0.44
N MET A 441 26.72 9.09 -1.06
CA MET A 441 27.83 9.39 -1.96
C MET A 441 27.77 8.48 -3.19
N ASP A 442 27.78 9.09 -4.38
CA ASP A 442 27.75 8.39 -5.67
C ASP A 442 29.12 7.81 -6.03
N VAL A 443 29.53 6.70 -5.39
CA VAL A 443 30.88 6.12 -5.51
C VAL A 443 31.35 6.00 -6.96
N VAL A 444 30.47 5.55 -7.86
CA VAL A 444 30.69 5.57 -9.31
C VAL A 444 29.48 6.15 -10.03
N ASN A 445 29.73 6.77 -11.18
CA ASN A 445 28.70 7.39 -12.01
C ASN A 445 28.88 7.03 -13.49
N GLU A 446 27.80 6.70 -14.20
CA GLU A 446 27.79 6.52 -15.67
C GLU A 446 28.87 5.57 -16.20
N THR A 447 28.81 4.31 -15.80
CA THR A 447 29.88 3.33 -16.08
C THR A 447 29.52 2.34 -17.17
N ILE A 448 28.25 2.26 -17.54
CA ILE A 448 27.69 1.28 -18.49
C ILE A 448 26.98 2.02 -19.62
N LEU A 449 27.13 1.57 -20.85
CA LEU A 449 26.41 2.08 -22.03
C LEU A 449 25.01 1.45 -22.11
N PRO A 450 24.05 2.07 -22.82
CA PRO A 450 22.71 1.48 -23.00
C PRO A 450 22.69 0.06 -23.58
N SER A 451 23.76 -0.34 -24.29
CA SER A 451 23.94 -1.69 -24.82
C SER A 451 24.36 -2.75 -23.78
N GLY A 452 24.67 -2.35 -22.54
CA GLY A 452 25.25 -3.22 -21.51
C GLY A 452 26.78 -3.30 -21.54
N ASN A 453 27.43 -2.67 -22.52
CA ASN A 453 28.89 -2.60 -22.59
C ASN A 453 29.45 -1.60 -21.58
N TRP A 454 30.66 -1.85 -21.07
CA TRP A 454 31.36 -0.89 -20.21
C TRP A 454 31.65 0.41 -20.96
N PHE A 455 31.37 1.55 -20.32
CA PHE A 455 31.73 2.83 -20.86
C PHE A 455 33.23 3.05 -20.64
N GLY A 456 33.97 3.16 -21.74
CA GLY A 456 35.42 3.23 -21.75
C GLY A 456 35.99 4.58 -22.20
N PRO A 457 37.33 4.64 -22.33
CA PRO A 457 38.04 5.81 -22.81
C PRO A 457 37.76 6.07 -24.29
N LYS A 458 38.01 7.29 -24.74
CA LYS A 458 37.99 7.69 -26.16
C LYS A 458 39.22 8.54 -26.44
N LYS A 459 39.75 8.50 -27.65
CA LYS A 459 40.92 9.31 -28.02
C LYS A 459 40.61 10.80 -27.89
N GLY A 460 41.34 11.51 -27.02
CA GLY A 460 41.25 12.95 -26.81
C GLY A 460 40.46 13.40 -25.57
N THR A 461 41.02 14.36 -24.83
CA THR A 461 40.57 14.81 -23.50
C THR A 461 39.27 15.64 -23.46
N ASN A 462 38.74 16.03 -24.62
CA ASN A 462 37.52 16.83 -24.73
C ASN A 462 36.26 15.98 -24.97
N LEU A 463 36.40 14.66 -25.05
CA LEU A 463 35.29 13.76 -25.25
C LEU A 463 34.62 13.40 -23.91
N TRP A 464 33.32 13.09 -23.97
CA TRP A 464 32.69 12.38 -22.87
C TRP A 464 33.21 10.93 -22.91
N GLU A 465 34.07 10.61 -21.95
CA GLU A 465 34.81 9.35 -21.87
C GLU A 465 35.04 8.93 -20.42
N ASN A 466 35.31 7.64 -20.21
CA ASN A 466 35.64 7.09 -18.91
C ASN A 466 37.09 6.54 -18.90
N PRO A 467 38.06 7.31 -18.42
CA PRO A 467 39.48 6.94 -18.49
C PRO A 467 39.83 5.78 -17.55
N TRP A 468 39.05 5.56 -16.49
CA TRP A 468 39.33 4.59 -15.43
C TRP A 468 39.27 3.14 -15.92
N LEU A 469 38.57 2.86 -17.03
CA LEU A 469 38.51 1.52 -17.60
C LEU A 469 39.88 1.05 -18.14
N LYS A 470 40.84 1.97 -18.39
CA LYS A 470 42.23 1.61 -18.75
C LYS A 470 42.96 0.82 -17.65
N MET A 471 42.50 0.88 -16.40
CA MET A 471 43.00 0.02 -15.30
C MET A 471 42.71 -1.48 -15.55
N GLY A 472 41.84 -1.79 -16.51
CA GLY A 472 41.50 -3.15 -16.91
C GLY A 472 40.42 -3.78 -16.03
N PHE A 473 40.29 -5.10 -16.16
CA PHE A 473 39.28 -5.90 -15.51
C PHE A 473 39.92 -6.80 -14.45
N ASP A 474 39.13 -7.16 -13.44
CA ASP A 474 39.51 -8.26 -12.56
C ASP A 474 39.23 -9.62 -13.23
N LYS A 475 39.58 -10.70 -12.51
CA LYS A 475 39.46 -12.08 -13.03
C LYS A 475 38.04 -12.50 -13.41
N ASN A 476 37.01 -11.78 -12.97
CA ASN A 476 35.60 -12.07 -13.27
C ASN A 476 35.03 -11.10 -14.32
N GLY A 477 35.86 -10.29 -14.97
CA GLY A 477 35.42 -9.39 -16.04
C GLY A 477 34.78 -8.07 -15.57
N PHE A 478 34.94 -7.71 -14.30
CA PHE A 478 34.46 -6.43 -13.77
C PHE A 478 35.58 -5.37 -13.75
N PRO A 479 35.31 -4.10 -14.11
CA PRO A 479 36.32 -3.05 -14.12
C PRO A 479 36.98 -2.86 -12.75
N LYS A 480 38.31 -2.90 -12.70
CA LYS A 480 39.07 -2.79 -11.44
C LYS A 480 38.77 -1.49 -10.70
N TYR A 481 38.59 -0.39 -11.42
CA TYR A 481 38.31 0.91 -10.80
C TYR A 481 36.99 0.94 -10.02
N ILE A 482 35.96 0.23 -10.49
CA ILE A 482 34.67 0.14 -9.79
C ILE A 482 34.86 -0.61 -8.48
N VAL A 483 35.49 -1.79 -8.56
CA VAL A 483 35.78 -2.63 -7.38
C VAL A 483 36.63 -1.86 -6.38
N LYS A 484 37.69 -1.18 -6.84
CA LYS A 484 38.61 -0.41 -6.00
C LYS A 484 37.91 0.80 -5.36
N ALA A 485 37.05 1.51 -6.09
CA ALA A 485 36.29 2.64 -5.55
C ALA A 485 35.36 2.21 -4.41
N PHE A 486 34.63 1.11 -4.58
CA PHE A 486 33.76 0.56 -3.54
C PHE A 486 34.55 -0.07 -2.38
N GLU A 487 35.73 -0.67 -2.63
CA GLU A 487 36.64 -1.14 -1.57
C GLU A 487 37.06 0.00 -0.65
N ILE A 488 37.52 1.12 -1.24
CA ILE A 488 37.96 2.31 -0.51
C ILE A 488 36.79 2.96 0.23
N ALA A 489 35.65 3.15 -0.44
CA ALA A 489 34.48 3.76 0.17
C ALA A 489 33.91 2.90 1.30
N THR A 490 33.88 1.57 1.16
CA THR A 490 33.48 0.64 2.22
C THR A 490 34.36 0.80 3.46
N LYS A 491 35.68 0.95 3.24
CA LYS A 491 36.66 1.07 4.33
C LYS A 491 36.62 2.44 5.03
N TYR A 492 36.54 3.53 4.27
CA TYR A 492 36.77 4.88 4.80
C TYR A 492 35.51 5.73 4.94
N ALA A 493 34.36 5.30 4.40
CA ALA A 493 33.08 5.99 4.53
C ALA A 493 31.98 5.15 5.21
N PRO A 494 32.22 4.56 6.40
CA PRO A 494 31.23 3.73 7.09
C PRO A 494 29.92 4.46 7.44
N ASN A 495 29.94 5.78 7.60
CA ASN A 495 28.77 6.59 8.01
C ASN A 495 27.95 7.12 6.82
N VAL A 496 28.39 6.88 5.58
CA VAL A 496 27.75 7.40 4.36
C VAL A 496 27.23 6.23 3.53
N LYS A 497 26.01 6.31 3.01
CA LYS A 497 25.48 5.31 2.09
C LYS A 497 26.16 5.40 0.72
N LEU A 498 26.62 4.27 0.21
CA LEU A 498 27.40 4.15 -1.02
C LEU A 498 26.48 3.80 -2.20
N VAL A 499 26.38 4.72 -3.16
CA VAL A 499 25.42 4.62 -4.27
C VAL A 499 26.14 4.40 -5.59
N TYR A 500 25.59 3.48 -6.40
CA TYR A 500 25.97 3.31 -7.80
C TYR A 500 25.01 4.11 -8.69
N ASN A 501 25.44 5.26 -9.24
CA ASN A 501 24.57 6.15 -10.01
C ASN A 501 24.73 5.93 -11.53
N GLN A 502 23.63 5.95 -12.27
CA GLN A 502 23.65 5.64 -13.69
C GLN A 502 22.68 6.50 -14.50
N ASN A 503 23.16 6.96 -15.66
CA ASN A 503 22.36 7.65 -16.67
C ASN A 503 21.84 6.68 -17.72
N ALA A 504 20.52 6.63 -17.90
CA ALA A 504 19.86 5.94 -19.02
C ALA A 504 18.35 6.18 -19.00
N GLY A 505 17.65 5.62 -20.00
CA GLY A 505 16.25 5.26 -19.84
C GLY A 505 16.11 3.94 -19.07
N MET A 506 15.15 3.10 -19.46
CA MET A 506 14.90 1.78 -18.85
C MET A 506 15.42 0.62 -19.70
N GLN A 507 16.54 0.80 -20.41
CA GLN A 507 17.10 -0.27 -21.24
C GLN A 507 17.55 -1.47 -20.40
N LYS A 508 16.89 -2.61 -20.61
CA LYS A 508 17.15 -3.86 -19.89
C LYS A 508 18.63 -4.29 -19.90
N PRO A 509 19.37 -4.30 -21.02
CA PRO A 509 20.77 -4.77 -21.02
C PRO A 509 21.69 -3.98 -20.07
N MET A 510 21.49 -2.66 -19.98
CA MET A 510 22.29 -1.82 -19.10
C MET A 510 21.93 -2.05 -17.62
N TRP A 511 20.63 -2.09 -17.30
CA TRP A 511 20.19 -2.32 -15.93
C TRP A 511 20.54 -3.73 -15.44
N ASP A 512 20.45 -4.75 -16.29
CA ASP A 512 20.91 -6.11 -15.95
C ASP A 512 22.41 -6.13 -15.66
N LYS A 513 23.22 -5.44 -16.45
CA LYS A 513 24.66 -5.32 -16.19
C LYS A 513 24.96 -4.59 -14.88
N LEU A 514 24.19 -3.54 -14.56
CA LEU A 514 24.31 -2.84 -13.27
C LEU A 514 23.93 -3.77 -12.11
N LYS A 515 22.82 -4.49 -12.21
CA LYS A 515 22.36 -5.45 -11.20
C LYS A 515 23.41 -6.53 -10.94
N GLU A 516 23.95 -7.12 -12.00
CA GLU A 516 25.04 -8.10 -11.94
C GLU A 516 26.27 -7.53 -11.21
N THR A 517 26.65 -6.30 -11.53
CA THR A 517 27.79 -5.60 -10.92
C THR A 517 27.58 -5.33 -9.43
N VAL A 518 26.39 -4.88 -9.05
CA VAL A 518 26.05 -4.64 -7.64
C VAL A 518 26.10 -5.92 -6.82
N LEU A 519 25.53 -7.02 -7.33
CA LEU A 519 25.59 -8.32 -6.68
C LEU A 519 27.03 -8.83 -6.56
N TYR A 520 27.84 -8.61 -7.58
CA TYR A 520 29.25 -8.97 -7.57
C TYR A 520 30.08 -8.19 -6.53
N LEU A 521 29.85 -6.88 -6.41
CA LEU A 521 30.52 -6.07 -5.38
C LEU A 521 30.13 -6.55 -3.98
N ARG A 522 28.84 -6.80 -3.75
CA ARG A 522 28.32 -7.26 -2.45
C ARG A 522 28.77 -8.68 -2.10
N SER A 523 28.94 -9.57 -3.07
CA SER A 523 29.48 -10.93 -2.80
C SER A 523 30.93 -10.92 -2.34
N LYS A 524 31.68 -9.83 -2.62
CA LYS A 524 33.02 -9.58 -2.07
C LYS A 524 33.00 -8.92 -0.68
N GLY A 525 31.82 -8.73 -0.08
CA GLY A 525 31.66 -8.01 1.19
C GLY A 525 31.78 -6.48 1.06
N LEU A 526 31.78 -5.94 -0.17
CA LEU A 526 31.80 -4.49 -0.38
C LEU A 526 30.39 -3.91 -0.22
N ARG A 527 30.31 -2.71 0.34
CA ARG A 527 29.04 -2.02 0.53
C ARG A 527 28.59 -1.36 -0.76
N VAL A 528 27.42 -1.77 -1.25
CA VAL A 528 26.58 -0.97 -2.13
C VAL A 528 25.26 -0.85 -1.41
N ASP A 529 24.93 0.36 -0.98
CA ASP A 529 23.76 0.63 -0.13
C ASP A 529 22.57 1.14 -0.96
N GLY A 530 22.79 1.56 -2.21
CA GLY A 530 21.73 1.99 -3.10
C GLY A 530 22.14 2.10 -4.57
N ILE A 531 21.15 2.23 -5.44
CA ILE A 531 21.32 2.51 -6.87
C ILE A 531 20.61 3.81 -7.26
N GLY A 532 21.18 4.52 -8.22
CA GLY A 532 20.67 5.80 -8.70
C GLY A 532 20.29 5.78 -10.17
N TRP A 533 19.11 6.28 -10.50
CA TRP A 533 18.69 6.64 -11.84
C TRP A 533 18.70 8.16 -12.00
N GLN A 534 19.51 8.68 -12.92
CA GLN A 534 19.57 10.13 -13.15
C GLN A 534 18.23 10.72 -13.55
N GLY A 535 17.49 10.09 -14.47
CA GLY A 535 16.18 10.59 -14.85
C GLY A 535 16.21 11.85 -15.72
N HIS A 536 17.26 12.05 -16.52
CA HIS A 536 17.28 13.09 -17.53
C HIS A 536 16.30 12.78 -18.67
N LEU A 537 15.14 13.45 -18.73
CA LEU A 537 14.11 13.13 -19.70
C LEU A 537 14.36 13.85 -21.03
N LYS A 538 14.22 13.11 -22.15
CA LYS A 538 14.42 13.61 -23.54
C LYS A 538 15.83 14.13 -23.87
N LEU A 539 16.83 13.89 -23.02
CA LEU A 539 18.20 14.39 -23.20
C LEU A 539 18.92 13.80 -24.43
N SER A 540 18.82 12.49 -24.61
CA SER A 540 19.40 11.67 -25.67
C SER A 540 18.38 10.65 -26.17
N ARG A 541 18.68 9.95 -27.28
CA ARG A 541 17.82 8.88 -27.81
C ARG A 541 17.46 7.82 -26.76
N SER A 542 18.42 7.40 -25.93
CA SER A 542 18.15 6.40 -24.89
C SER A 542 17.23 6.93 -23.79
N THR A 543 17.31 8.22 -23.47
CA THR A 543 16.41 8.81 -22.47
C THR A 543 15.05 9.22 -23.04
N SER A 544 14.96 9.51 -24.35
CA SER A 544 13.69 9.81 -25.03
C SER A 544 12.78 8.59 -25.09
N GLN A 545 13.34 7.38 -25.12
CA GLN A 545 12.56 6.13 -25.03
C GLN A 545 11.68 6.09 -23.78
N PHE A 546 12.11 6.71 -22.68
CA PHE A 546 11.29 6.81 -21.47
C PHE A 546 9.99 7.57 -21.72
N THR A 547 10.03 8.62 -22.55
CA THR A 547 8.85 9.42 -22.89
C THR A 547 8.05 8.84 -24.05
N GLU A 548 8.70 8.14 -24.98
CA GLU A 548 8.05 7.51 -26.15
C GLU A 548 7.15 6.33 -25.75
N ASN A 549 7.55 5.56 -24.73
CA ASN A 549 6.74 4.47 -24.18
C ASN A 549 6.64 4.61 -22.66
N THR A 550 5.97 5.69 -22.23
CA THR A 550 5.92 6.11 -20.83
C THR A 550 5.39 5.02 -19.90
N ASP A 551 4.31 4.32 -20.27
CA ASP A 551 3.69 3.36 -19.35
C ASP A 551 4.56 2.11 -19.15
N GLN A 552 5.19 1.58 -20.22
CA GLN A 552 6.17 0.50 -20.07
C GLN A 552 7.41 0.96 -19.30
N ALA A 553 7.92 2.16 -19.56
CA ALA A 553 9.08 2.69 -18.85
C ALA A 553 8.80 2.90 -17.35
N LEU A 554 7.58 3.29 -16.97
CA LEU A 554 7.16 3.39 -15.57
C LEU A 554 7.05 2.01 -14.91
N LYS A 555 6.59 0.99 -15.66
CA LYS A 555 6.59 -0.39 -15.19
C LYS A 555 8.01 -0.90 -14.96
N ASP A 556 8.91 -0.67 -15.92
CA ASP A 556 10.33 -1.06 -15.81
C ASP A 556 11.02 -0.34 -14.64
N LEU A 557 10.71 0.94 -14.42
CA LEU A 557 11.16 1.71 -13.26
C LEU A 557 10.65 1.10 -11.96
N SER A 558 9.36 0.76 -11.89
CA SER A 558 8.76 0.09 -10.73
C SER A 558 9.46 -1.25 -10.43
N GLU A 559 9.68 -2.09 -11.44
CA GLU A 559 10.36 -3.38 -11.30
C GLU A 559 11.84 -3.22 -10.89
N LEU A 560 12.51 -2.17 -11.36
CA LEU A 560 13.86 -1.84 -10.94
C LEU A 560 13.92 -1.44 -9.47
N ILE A 561 12.94 -0.67 -8.98
CA ILE A 561 12.82 -0.31 -7.56
C ILE A 561 12.54 -1.55 -6.72
N ASP A 562 11.62 -2.42 -7.16
CA ASP A 562 11.34 -3.69 -6.46
C ASP A 562 12.58 -4.59 -6.39
N TRP A 563 13.35 -4.65 -7.46
CA TRP A 563 14.64 -5.36 -7.46
C TRP A 563 15.63 -4.73 -6.48
N ALA A 564 15.73 -3.41 -6.41
CA ALA A 564 16.64 -2.74 -5.46
C ALA A 564 16.23 -3.08 -4.01
N HIS A 565 14.95 -2.90 -3.68
CA HIS A 565 14.41 -3.13 -2.34
C HIS A 565 14.54 -4.59 -1.90
N SER A 566 14.23 -5.56 -2.78
CA SER A 566 14.41 -6.99 -2.50
C SER A 566 15.86 -7.41 -2.28
N ASN A 567 16.83 -6.58 -2.69
CA ASN A 567 18.26 -6.77 -2.46
C ASN A 567 18.81 -5.87 -1.32
N ASN A 568 17.94 -5.28 -0.49
CA ASN A 568 18.30 -4.36 0.58
C ASN A 568 19.16 -3.19 0.07
N LEU A 569 18.69 -2.53 -0.98
CA LEU A 569 19.28 -1.33 -1.58
C LEU A 569 18.26 -0.19 -1.56
N ASP A 570 18.71 1.01 -1.22
CA ASP A 570 17.95 2.24 -1.45
C ASP A 570 17.84 2.49 -2.97
N PHE A 571 16.73 3.09 -3.41
CA PHE A 571 16.58 3.57 -4.78
C PHE A 571 16.50 5.10 -4.82
N HIS A 572 17.22 5.70 -5.77
CA HIS A 572 17.24 7.15 -5.90
C HIS A 572 16.95 7.59 -7.34
N VAL A 573 15.99 8.50 -7.52
CA VAL A 573 15.96 9.38 -8.69
C VAL A 573 16.83 10.59 -8.38
N THR A 574 17.89 10.80 -9.16
CA THR A 574 19.06 11.56 -8.70
C THR A 574 19.22 12.92 -9.39
N GLU A 575 18.75 13.03 -10.63
CA GLU A 575 18.98 14.20 -11.48
C GLU A 575 17.77 14.50 -12.39
N LEU A 576 16.54 14.41 -11.85
CA LEU A 576 15.32 14.56 -12.65
C LEU A 576 15.25 15.96 -13.26
N ASP A 577 15.26 16.02 -14.59
CA ASP A 577 15.02 17.21 -15.39
C ASP A 577 14.30 16.85 -16.70
N TYR A 578 13.76 17.85 -17.39
CA TYR A 578 13.01 17.66 -18.62
C TYR A 578 13.55 18.57 -19.71
N LYS A 579 14.03 18.00 -20.82
CA LYS A 579 14.49 18.78 -21.98
C LYS A 579 13.27 19.22 -22.80
N LEU A 580 13.15 20.53 -23.03
CA LEU A 580 12.18 21.10 -23.95
C LEU A 580 12.56 20.79 -25.40
N THR A 581 11.59 20.35 -26.19
CA THR A 581 11.78 19.91 -27.58
C THR A 581 11.16 20.85 -28.61
N ASP A 582 10.11 21.57 -28.23
CA ASP A 582 9.38 22.54 -29.04
C ASP A 582 9.02 23.77 -28.23
N GLN A 583 9.75 24.88 -28.45
CA GLN A 583 9.49 26.13 -27.76
C GLN A 583 8.25 26.85 -28.27
N SER A 584 7.74 26.51 -29.46
CA SER A 584 6.53 27.13 -30.02
C SER A 584 5.27 26.68 -29.27
N ASN A 585 5.34 25.55 -28.55
CA ASN A 585 4.25 25.03 -27.73
C ASN A 585 4.67 24.79 -26.26
N LEU A 586 5.35 25.79 -25.68
CA LEU A 586 5.89 25.72 -24.31
C LEU A 586 4.82 25.36 -23.26
N ALA A 587 3.59 25.87 -23.38
CA ALA A 587 2.53 25.60 -22.42
C ALA A 587 2.14 24.11 -22.38
N SER A 588 2.06 23.45 -23.54
CA SER A 588 1.78 22.02 -23.61
C SER A 588 2.94 21.19 -23.05
N GLU A 589 4.19 21.52 -23.41
CA GLU A 589 5.36 20.79 -22.89
C GLU A 589 5.48 20.88 -21.36
N LEU A 590 5.14 22.04 -20.78
CA LEU A 590 5.12 22.22 -19.32
C LEU A 590 4.03 21.38 -18.63
N GLN A 591 2.88 21.17 -19.30
CA GLN A 591 1.83 20.28 -18.78
C GLN A 591 2.24 18.81 -18.90
N GLU A 592 2.84 18.41 -20.03
CA GLU A 592 3.39 17.07 -20.20
C GLU A 592 4.47 16.76 -19.15
N GLN A 593 5.36 17.72 -18.89
CA GLN A 593 6.36 17.59 -17.82
C GLN A 593 5.68 17.34 -16.47
N ALA A 594 4.69 18.14 -16.10
CA ALA A 594 3.97 17.99 -14.83
C ALA A 594 3.28 16.62 -14.71
N GLN A 595 2.60 16.17 -15.77
CA GLN A 595 1.94 14.86 -15.80
C GLN A 595 2.96 13.72 -15.65
N LEU A 596 4.10 13.81 -16.33
CA LEU A 596 5.16 12.82 -16.25
C LEU A 596 5.82 12.79 -14.86
N TYR A 597 6.06 13.96 -14.26
CA TYR A 597 6.56 14.04 -12.88
C TYR A 597 5.56 13.42 -11.90
N GLN A 598 4.26 13.68 -12.07
CA GLN A 598 3.23 13.07 -11.24
C GLN A 598 3.23 11.54 -11.38
N LYS A 599 3.35 11.01 -12.60
CA LYS A 599 3.44 9.56 -12.83
C LYS A 599 4.69 8.95 -12.16
N ILE A 600 5.86 9.59 -12.28
CA ILE A 600 7.09 9.13 -11.62
C ILE A 600 6.93 9.18 -10.09
N ILE A 601 6.40 10.26 -9.54
CA ILE A 601 6.14 10.41 -8.10
C ILE A 601 5.18 9.33 -7.60
N ASN A 602 4.12 9.01 -8.35
CA ASN A 602 3.19 7.94 -7.98
C ASN A 602 3.90 6.60 -7.89
N VAL A 603 4.80 6.28 -8.83
CA VAL A 603 5.63 5.07 -8.76
C VAL A 603 6.53 5.10 -7.54
N LEU A 604 7.21 6.21 -7.23
CA LEU A 604 8.06 6.28 -6.04
C LEU A 604 7.24 6.14 -4.74
N GLN A 605 6.11 6.84 -4.65
CA GLN A 605 5.21 6.80 -3.50
C GLN A 605 4.65 5.40 -3.25
N SER A 606 4.38 4.60 -4.29
CA SER A 606 3.94 3.21 -4.10
C SER A 606 5.03 2.29 -3.53
N LYS A 607 6.30 2.71 -3.57
CA LYS A 607 7.47 1.92 -3.15
C LYS A 607 8.05 2.31 -1.79
N VAL A 608 7.56 3.37 -1.16
CA VAL A 608 8.07 3.83 0.16
C VAL A 608 7.91 2.79 1.28
N ASN A 609 7.00 1.83 1.10
CA ASN A 609 6.76 0.75 2.06
C ASN A 609 7.73 -0.43 1.90
N THR A 610 8.32 -0.59 0.73
CA THR A 610 9.24 -1.70 0.44
C THR A 610 10.71 -1.30 0.61
N GLY A 611 11.01 0.00 0.70
CA GLY A 611 12.38 0.49 0.92
C GLY A 611 12.49 2.02 0.81
N VAL A 612 13.71 2.53 0.92
CA VAL A 612 13.99 3.97 0.81
C VAL A 612 13.97 4.39 -0.65
N VAL A 613 13.10 5.35 -0.95
CA VAL A 613 13.10 6.06 -2.23
C VAL A 613 13.35 7.55 -2.05
N THR A 614 14.13 8.14 -2.95
CA THR A 614 14.33 9.60 -3.01
C THR A 614 14.13 10.14 -4.40
N LEU A 615 13.69 11.40 -4.50
CA LEU A 615 13.65 12.16 -5.74
C LEU A 615 14.48 13.44 -5.60
N ASN A 616 15.39 13.71 -6.53
CA ASN A 616 16.17 14.94 -6.58
C ASN A 616 16.02 15.60 -7.94
N LEU A 617 15.62 16.88 -7.94
CA LEU A 617 15.50 17.71 -9.14
C LEU A 617 16.87 18.27 -9.55
N TRP A 618 17.21 18.19 -10.83
CA TRP A 618 18.49 18.67 -11.34
C TRP A 618 18.44 20.13 -11.78
N ASP A 619 18.50 21.02 -10.78
CA ASP A 619 18.23 22.48 -10.83
C ASP A 619 16.77 22.81 -10.45
N LEU A 620 16.52 24.05 -10.08
CA LEU A 620 15.20 24.59 -9.73
C LEU A 620 14.59 25.41 -10.87
N GLY A 621 15.43 26.06 -11.67
CA GLY A 621 15.01 26.95 -12.76
C GLY A 621 15.24 26.36 -14.15
N GLN A 622 14.92 27.15 -15.17
CA GLN A 622 15.31 26.84 -16.54
C GLN A 622 16.85 26.88 -16.69
N ARG A 623 17.41 25.91 -17.41
CA ARG A 623 18.85 25.81 -17.68
C ARG A 623 19.14 25.66 -19.16
N LEU A 624 19.98 26.54 -19.70
CA LEU A 624 20.48 26.47 -21.07
C LEU A 624 21.70 25.53 -21.14
N LYS A 625 21.70 24.54 -22.04
CA LYS A 625 22.86 23.65 -22.28
C LYS A 625 23.66 24.00 -23.53
N LYS A 626 22.97 24.43 -24.59
CA LYS A 626 23.50 24.91 -25.88
C LYS A 626 22.49 25.91 -26.45
N PRO A 627 22.84 26.73 -27.46
CA PRO A 627 21.85 27.54 -28.17
C PRO A 627 20.65 26.66 -28.55
N ASN A 628 19.45 27.07 -28.18
CA ASN A 628 18.18 26.38 -28.44
C ASN A 628 17.95 25.03 -27.72
N ILE A 629 18.76 24.67 -26.71
CA ILE A 629 18.53 23.49 -25.86
C ILE A 629 18.31 23.91 -24.41
N TYR A 630 17.07 23.79 -23.97
CA TYR A 630 16.62 24.20 -22.64
C TYR A 630 16.18 22.98 -21.83
N PHE A 631 16.60 22.97 -20.58
CA PHE A 631 16.08 22.08 -19.55
C PHE A 631 15.16 22.88 -18.67
N GLN A 632 14.00 22.31 -18.38
CA GLN A 632 13.00 22.90 -17.53
C GLN A 632 12.92 22.11 -16.23
N SER A 633 12.78 22.84 -15.12
CA SER A 633 12.47 22.29 -13.80
C SER A 633 11.16 22.92 -13.31
N ILE A 634 11.01 23.10 -12.00
CA ILE A 634 9.78 23.58 -11.36
C ILE A 634 9.58 25.11 -11.42
N TYR A 635 10.62 25.87 -11.76
CA TYR A 635 10.53 27.31 -12.00
C TYR A 635 11.03 27.67 -13.41
N ASP A 636 10.40 28.65 -14.05
CA ASP A 636 10.83 29.17 -15.36
C ASP A 636 12.11 30.05 -15.26
N ALA A 637 12.52 30.68 -16.36
CA ALA A 637 13.69 31.55 -16.41
C ALA A 637 13.57 32.80 -15.50
N ASN A 638 12.36 33.22 -15.17
CA ASN A 638 12.05 34.37 -14.30
C ASN A 638 11.68 33.94 -12.88
N PHE A 639 11.94 32.67 -12.53
CA PHE A 639 11.58 32.07 -11.24
C PHE A 639 10.08 32.05 -10.93
N LYS A 640 9.21 32.06 -11.95
CA LYS A 640 7.78 31.82 -11.75
C LYS A 640 7.50 30.31 -11.72
N PRO A 641 6.62 29.84 -10.83
CA PRO A 641 6.25 28.44 -10.76
C PRO A 641 5.69 27.91 -12.09
N THR A 642 6.19 26.76 -12.54
CA THR A 642 5.60 26.00 -13.64
C THR A 642 4.53 25.03 -13.10
N PRO A 643 3.71 24.39 -13.96
CA PRO A 643 2.78 23.35 -13.51
C PRO A 643 3.45 22.23 -12.69
N ALA A 644 4.72 21.90 -12.98
CA ALA A 644 5.49 20.91 -12.25
C ALA A 644 5.78 21.32 -10.79
N TYR A 645 5.77 22.63 -10.47
CA TYR A 645 5.88 23.12 -9.09
C TYR A 645 4.77 22.57 -8.20
N THR A 646 3.52 22.64 -8.66
CA THR A 646 2.36 22.18 -7.88
C THR A 646 2.46 20.68 -7.61
N VAL A 647 2.90 19.89 -8.59
CA VAL A 647 3.11 18.45 -8.47
C VAL A 647 4.16 18.14 -7.39
N ILE A 648 5.32 18.79 -7.46
CA ILE A 648 6.41 18.59 -6.48
C ILE A 648 6.02 19.09 -5.09
N LYS A 649 5.36 20.25 -5.01
CA LYS A 649 4.91 20.82 -3.73
C LYS A 649 3.89 19.93 -3.04
N ASN A 650 2.91 19.42 -3.77
CA ASN A 650 1.92 18.49 -3.23
C ASN A 650 2.59 17.20 -2.75
N ALA A 651 3.58 16.70 -3.51
CA ALA A 651 4.35 15.54 -3.08
C ALA A 651 5.13 15.82 -1.79
N ILE A 652 5.73 17.00 -1.62
CA ILE A 652 6.41 17.38 -0.37
C ILE A 652 5.43 17.44 0.79
N LEU A 653 4.27 18.11 0.62
CA LEU A 653 3.26 18.28 1.68
C LEU A 653 2.66 16.94 2.12
N ASN A 654 2.40 16.03 1.19
CA ASN A 654 1.89 14.68 1.51
C ASN A 654 2.92 13.81 2.26
N ASN A 655 4.20 14.22 2.30
CA ASN A 655 5.30 13.51 2.97
C ASN A 655 5.71 14.16 4.31
N GLN A 656 5.23 15.36 4.65
CA GLN A 656 5.43 15.98 5.96
C GLN A 656 4.42 15.41 6.96
#